data_AF-A0A660Y8K1-F1
#
_entry.id   AF-A0A660Y8K1-F1
#
_cell.length_a   1.000
_cell.length_b   1.000
_cell.length_c   1.000
_cell.angle_alpha   90.00
_cell.angle_beta   90.00
_cell.angle_gamma   90.00
#
_symmetry.space_group_name_H-M   'P 1'
#
loop_
_entity.id
_entity.type
_entity.pdbx_description
1 polymer ?
#
loop_
_entity_poly.entity_id
_entity_poly.type
_entity_poly.pdbx_seq_one_letter_code
_entity_poly.pdbx_strand_id
1 'polypeptide(L)'
;MWDTCPPSQWGSTWYWDINIQEAFWPIYTANHLEIGDCFYDGLESYIPAARKFAEAFYQLEGIATDYPHTFYNCMWPWCAQYFWWHYQYSGDVEFLRKRAYPLFREILKFYEGRLRWDDVAEAYSIFPDVSPEQGPLTRNSTITVACLKFVLRCAIEANGMLKEDPAEADRWNELLSHLPAYSRGEADEFGDVIKDSEWAVVDMRLGHPSLLMPLYPIGEFSKRSDRETRERWLRTWRYAERRLAISTHNFGWLAAAVARLGLAEEALSALYERGIALQMRANGMFAEETERWIQTCLVTVEPVHNPALTEGNSSIVAATNEMLLQSFGKVIEVFPAVPNSWKDAAFEGFLAEGGFEVSARRGSGRTVEVIIRSRLGGPLAMVNPFAKERVGIFRGDQPVAFKKDKQGLLCFDTEMGATYKIAPIERKEVKPVMSPGVGAGTQVLVHTAKSHRRVYLGKDENTDFIRYLDDFTHDFYAGEQIVSRMTVYKFDFSREAERLPKDYSAILERQMHGAGKKGPDFRRVTVGSLYSPQVGFGWERVEDLTYADRGMPDPLRRDFIAGHQPNSFIVDLVAGQYRILFVSGDAEAGNDTQLKNHLPGSECTVFSRDRKGWFTTESFPIQLTEDTSLRLELDSPCGRGPWKLNALIINKVA
;
A
#
# COMPACT_ATOMS: atom_id res chain seq x y z
N MET A 1 6.90 21.99 -4.24
CA MET A 1 6.11 22.97 -5.05
C MET A 1 4.78 23.33 -4.42
N TRP A 2 4.14 22.41 -3.68
CA TRP A 2 2.95 22.72 -2.88
C TRP A 2 3.30 22.60 -1.41
N ASP A 3 3.43 23.73 -0.75
CA ASP A 3 3.60 23.84 0.69
C ASP A 3 2.74 25.01 1.15
N THR A 4 1.85 24.75 2.10
CA THR A 4 0.87 25.71 2.58
C THR A 4 1.15 26.19 4.00
N CYS A 5 2.11 25.60 4.72
CA CYS A 5 2.30 25.82 6.16
C CYS A 5 3.79 25.74 6.60
N PRO A 6 4.52 26.88 6.63
CA PRO A 6 5.87 26.93 7.20
C PRO A 6 5.88 27.02 8.75
N PRO A 7 6.86 26.39 9.44
CA PRO A 7 7.87 25.50 8.89
C PRO A 7 7.26 24.16 8.49
N SER A 8 7.64 23.69 7.30
CA SER A 8 7.19 22.41 6.76
C SER A 8 7.78 21.25 7.56
N GLN A 9 7.00 20.18 7.72
CA GLN A 9 7.51 18.94 8.29
C GLN A 9 8.69 18.41 7.47
N TRP A 10 9.78 18.06 8.15
CA TRP A 10 11.06 17.66 7.54
C TRP A 10 11.62 18.65 6.50
N GLY A 11 11.25 19.94 6.58
CA GLY A 11 11.77 20.97 5.67
C GLY A 11 11.30 20.86 4.21
N SER A 12 10.40 19.92 3.87
CA SER A 12 10.01 19.63 2.48
C SER A 12 11.22 19.39 1.56
N THR A 13 12.30 18.82 2.12
CA THR A 13 13.56 18.59 1.41
C THR A 13 13.57 17.24 0.71
N TRP A 14 14.59 17.01 -0.11
CA TRP A 14 14.78 15.74 -0.79
C TRP A 14 15.48 14.76 0.13
N TYR A 15 14.72 13.81 0.67
CA TYR A 15 15.24 12.69 1.46
C TYR A 15 15.62 11.54 0.52
N TRP A 16 16.92 11.22 0.52
CA TRP A 16 17.56 10.30 -0.43
C TRP A 16 17.66 8.86 0.09
N ASP A 17 16.93 8.50 1.12
CA ASP A 17 16.94 7.15 1.71
C ASP A 17 15.64 6.37 1.47
N ILE A 18 14.64 6.95 0.80
CA ILE A 18 13.51 6.28 0.12
C ILE A 18 12.56 7.28 -0.55
N ASN A 19 12.28 8.43 0.06
CA ASN A 19 11.11 9.24 -0.29
C ASN A 19 11.19 9.80 -1.72
N ILE A 20 12.33 10.39 -2.09
CA ILE A 20 12.51 10.93 -3.44
C ILE A 20 12.68 9.80 -4.47
N GLN A 21 13.29 8.68 -4.08
CA GLN A 21 13.35 7.48 -4.92
C GLN A 21 11.94 7.00 -5.30
N GLU A 22 11.08 6.81 -4.31
CA GLU A 22 9.72 6.32 -4.48
C GLU A 22 8.83 7.28 -5.28
N ALA A 23 9.01 8.60 -5.07
CA ALA A 23 8.36 9.62 -5.87
C ALA A 23 8.66 9.49 -7.39
N PHE A 24 9.84 8.97 -7.73
CA PHE A 24 10.29 8.83 -9.12
C PHE A 24 10.24 7.40 -9.67
N TRP A 25 9.91 6.37 -8.87
CA TRP A 25 9.69 5.01 -9.38
C TRP A 25 8.75 4.92 -10.59
N PRO A 26 7.56 5.57 -10.59
CA PRO A 26 6.59 5.29 -11.64
C PRO A 26 6.98 5.86 -13.01
N ILE A 27 7.88 6.85 -13.09
CA ILE A 27 8.13 7.61 -14.33
C ILE A 27 8.58 6.72 -15.49
N TYR A 28 9.29 5.63 -15.19
CA TYR A 28 9.85 4.74 -16.19
C TYR A 28 8.73 3.95 -16.86
N THR A 29 8.04 3.09 -16.11
CA THR A 29 6.96 2.26 -16.65
C THR A 29 5.76 3.09 -17.12
N ALA A 30 5.47 4.22 -16.47
CA ALA A 30 4.42 5.15 -16.88
C ALA A 30 4.79 5.98 -18.12
N ASN A 31 5.99 5.77 -18.69
CA ASN A 31 6.42 6.38 -19.95
C ASN A 31 6.53 7.92 -19.89
N HIS A 32 7.17 8.41 -18.83
CA HIS A 32 7.41 9.82 -18.53
C HIS A 32 8.88 10.10 -18.19
N LEU A 33 9.80 9.62 -19.04
CA LEU A 33 11.24 9.74 -18.79
C LEU A 33 11.71 11.20 -18.70
N GLU A 34 11.01 12.13 -19.34
CA GLU A 34 11.27 13.57 -19.30
C GLU A 34 11.18 14.16 -17.88
N ILE A 35 10.42 13.53 -16.97
CA ILE A 35 10.33 13.96 -15.57
C ILE A 35 11.63 13.64 -14.82
N GLY A 36 12.37 12.61 -15.25
CA GLY A 36 13.58 12.12 -14.60
C GLY A 36 14.71 13.14 -14.54
N ASP A 37 14.76 14.10 -15.47
CA ASP A 37 15.80 15.14 -15.51
C ASP A 37 15.92 15.89 -14.17
N CYS A 38 14.79 16.16 -13.52
CA CYS A 38 14.78 16.81 -12.21
C CYS A 38 15.52 15.96 -11.16
N PHE A 39 15.30 14.64 -11.14
CA PHE A 39 15.99 13.73 -10.22
C PHE A 39 17.50 13.70 -10.48
N TYR A 40 17.90 13.57 -11.76
CA TYR A 40 19.30 13.44 -12.13
C TYR A 40 20.08 14.73 -11.82
N ASP A 41 19.55 15.88 -12.24
CA ASP A 41 20.15 17.20 -11.97
C ASP A 41 20.19 17.48 -10.47
N GLY A 42 19.10 17.13 -9.77
CA GLY A 42 18.97 17.27 -8.32
C GLY A 42 20.07 16.48 -7.59
N LEU A 43 20.27 15.21 -7.93
CA LEU A 43 21.30 14.38 -7.30
C LEU A 43 22.72 14.86 -7.67
N GLU A 44 22.97 15.15 -8.94
CA GLU A 44 24.29 15.61 -9.41
C GLU A 44 24.73 16.91 -8.73
N SER A 45 23.78 17.77 -8.33
CA SER A 45 24.10 18.99 -7.57
C SER A 45 24.79 18.74 -6.22
N TYR A 46 24.64 17.54 -5.64
CA TYR A 46 25.30 17.13 -4.40
C TYR A 46 26.73 16.59 -4.61
N ILE A 47 27.13 16.25 -5.85
CA ILE A 47 28.43 15.62 -6.13
C ILE A 47 29.62 16.42 -5.57
N PRO A 48 29.72 17.76 -5.75
CA PRO A 48 30.85 18.51 -5.21
C PRO A 48 30.97 18.42 -3.68
N ALA A 49 29.84 18.47 -2.97
CA ALA A 49 29.80 18.33 -1.52
C ALA A 49 30.16 16.90 -1.09
N ALA A 50 29.61 15.90 -1.78
CA ALA A 50 29.88 14.49 -1.53
C ALA A 50 31.35 14.10 -1.74
N ARG A 51 32.02 14.65 -2.76
CA ARG A 51 33.47 14.48 -2.97
C ARG A 51 34.28 15.08 -1.83
N LYS A 52 33.95 16.33 -1.46
CA LYS A 52 34.62 17.02 -0.35
C LYS A 52 34.43 16.26 0.96
N PHE A 53 33.24 15.69 1.19
CA PHE A 53 32.96 14.88 2.36
C PHE A 53 33.75 13.57 2.37
N ALA A 54 33.82 12.86 1.22
CA ALA A 54 34.63 11.65 1.08
C ALA A 54 36.11 11.89 1.44
N GLU A 55 36.68 12.98 0.93
CA GLU A 55 38.07 13.36 1.22
C GLU A 55 38.25 13.79 2.69
N ALA A 56 37.41 14.70 3.19
CA ALA A 56 37.59 15.29 4.51
C ALA A 56 37.28 14.32 5.67
N PHE A 57 36.27 13.46 5.51
CA PHE A 57 35.82 12.55 6.57
C PHE A 57 36.44 11.16 6.44
N TYR A 58 36.45 10.58 5.24
CA TYR A 58 36.95 9.21 5.02
C TYR A 58 38.40 9.16 4.55
N GLN A 59 38.98 10.28 4.08
CA GLN A 59 40.29 10.31 3.42
C GLN A 59 40.34 9.39 2.18
N LEU A 60 39.21 9.31 1.47
CA LEU A 60 39.04 8.50 0.26
C LEU A 60 38.61 9.37 -0.91
N GLU A 61 38.95 8.93 -2.12
CA GLU A 61 38.45 9.51 -3.37
C GLU A 61 37.01 9.02 -3.68
N GLY A 62 36.36 9.66 -4.65
CA GLY A 62 34.99 9.35 -5.06
C GLY A 62 33.94 10.16 -4.30
N ILE A 63 32.72 9.63 -4.22
CA ILE A 63 31.60 10.29 -3.52
C ILE A 63 31.06 9.46 -2.35
N ALA A 64 30.81 10.14 -1.24
CA ALA A 64 30.26 9.55 -0.02
C ALA A 64 29.03 10.34 0.47
N THR A 65 28.21 9.68 1.29
CA THR A 65 26.97 10.26 1.85
C THR A 65 27.25 10.96 3.17
N ASP A 66 26.81 12.21 3.33
CA ASP A 66 26.71 12.90 4.63
C ASP A 66 25.25 13.03 5.11
N TYR A 67 24.30 13.15 4.17
CA TYR A 67 22.87 13.35 4.41
C TYR A 67 22.02 12.24 3.74
N PRO A 68 20.95 11.71 4.37
CA PRO A 68 20.45 12.13 5.69
C PRO A 68 21.30 11.62 6.85
N HIS A 69 22.10 10.57 6.63
CA HIS A 69 23.02 10.03 7.62
C HIS A 69 24.31 9.47 7.01
N THR A 70 25.44 9.71 7.68
CA THR A 70 26.79 9.36 7.23
C THR A 70 27.00 7.87 6.91
N PHE A 71 26.34 6.97 7.62
CA PHE A 71 26.55 5.52 7.46
C PHE A 71 25.47 4.82 6.61
N TYR A 72 24.63 5.58 5.90
CA TYR A 72 23.68 5.03 4.94
C TYR A 72 24.40 4.74 3.62
N ASN A 73 25.27 3.73 3.64
CA ASN A 73 26.12 3.38 2.51
C ASN A 73 25.31 2.83 1.32
N CYS A 74 24.00 2.66 1.43
CA CYS A 74 23.15 2.28 0.29
C CYS A 74 22.79 3.46 -0.61
N MET A 75 22.87 4.70 -0.12
CA MET A 75 22.24 5.87 -0.75
C MET A 75 22.71 6.13 -2.18
N TRP A 76 24.00 6.43 -2.38
CA TRP A 76 24.56 6.69 -3.70
C TRP A 76 24.43 5.49 -4.66
N PRO A 77 24.79 4.25 -4.26
CA PRO A 77 24.55 3.07 -5.08
C PRO A 77 23.07 2.86 -5.46
N TRP A 78 22.13 3.21 -4.59
CA TRP A 78 20.69 3.13 -4.91
C TRP A 78 20.30 4.23 -5.89
N CYS A 79 20.70 5.48 -5.69
CA CYS A 79 20.39 6.56 -6.61
C CYS A 79 20.97 6.31 -8.02
N ALA A 80 22.11 5.64 -8.14
CA ALA A 80 22.68 5.20 -9.41
C ALA A 80 21.73 4.30 -10.23
N GLN A 81 20.80 3.60 -9.57
CA GLN A 81 19.76 2.82 -10.24
C GLN A 81 18.92 3.64 -11.21
N TYR A 82 18.61 4.89 -10.87
CA TYR A 82 17.76 5.75 -11.69
C TYR A 82 18.49 6.18 -12.96
N PHE A 83 19.80 6.39 -12.87
CA PHE A 83 20.64 6.69 -14.03
C PHE A 83 20.76 5.49 -14.96
N TRP A 84 20.88 4.28 -14.40
CA TRP A 84 20.88 3.06 -15.19
C TRP A 84 19.51 2.81 -15.85
N TRP A 85 18.43 2.99 -15.11
CA TRP A 85 17.07 2.85 -15.63
C TRP A 85 16.76 3.85 -16.73
N HIS A 86 17.23 5.10 -16.62
CA HIS A 86 17.10 6.06 -17.72
C HIS A 86 17.62 5.45 -19.02
N TYR A 87 18.86 4.98 -19.01
CA TYR A 87 19.49 4.33 -20.16
C TYR A 87 18.75 3.06 -20.60
N GLN A 88 18.36 2.17 -19.68
CA GLN A 88 17.66 0.92 -20.05
C GLN A 88 16.30 1.17 -20.70
N TYR A 89 15.58 2.22 -20.31
CA TYR A 89 14.25 2.55 -20.86
C TYR A 89 14.34 3.45 -22.10
N SER A 90 15.31 4.36 -22.18
CA SER A 90 15.47 5.29 -23.31
C SER A 90 16.37 4.77 -24.43
N GLY A 91 17.33 3.90 -24.10
CA GLY A 91 18.44 3.53 -24.98
C GLY A 91 19.48 4.64 -25.19
N ASP A 92 19.44 5.72 -24.39
CA ASP A 92 20.33 6.88 -24.57
C ASP A 92 21.76 6.57 -24.13
N VAL A 93 22.58 6.15 -25.09
CA VAL A 93 24.01 5.86 -24.90
C VAL A 93 24.81 7.12 -24.57
N GLU A 94 24.38 8.30 -25.01
CA GLU A 94 25.06 9.56 -24.67
C GLU A 94 24.83 9.93 -23.21
N PHE A 95 23.60 9.78 -22.69
CA PHE A 95 23.31 9.90 -21.27
C PHE A 95 24.15 8.91 -20.45
N LEU A 96 24.21 7.65 -20.90
CA LEU A 96 25.04 6.63 -20.25
C LEU A 96 26.52 7.06 -20.19
N ARG A 97 27.08 7.51 -21.31
CA ARG A 97 28.48 7.92 -21.43
C ARG A 97 28.82 9.17 -20.62
N LYS A 98 27.95 10.18 -20.62
CA LYS A 98 28.25 11.51 -20.08
C LYS A 98 27.81 11.71 -18.63
N ARG A 99 26.81 10.97 -18.16
CA ARG A 99 26.21 11.17 -16.83
C ARG A 99 26.28 9.91 -15.98
N ALA A 100 25.63 8.83 -16.43
CA ALA A 100 25.48 7.62 -15.62
C ALA A 100 26.80 6.90 -15.33
N TYR A 101 27.61 6.61 -16.36
CA TYR A 101 28.88 5.90 -16.19
C TYR A 101 29.91 6.67 -15.35
N PRO A 102 30.12 7.99 -15.56
CA PRO A 102 30.95 8.80 -14.66
C PRO A 102 30.47 8.74 -13.20
N LEU A 103 29.17 8.81 -12.95
CA LEU A 103 28.61 8.66 -11.60
C LEU A 103 28.94 7.29 -11.01
N PHE A 104 28.77 6.20 -11.77
CA PHE A 104 29.10 4.85 -11.28
C PHE A 104 30.58 4.74 -10.90
N ARG A 105 31.48 5.32 -11.69
CA ARG A 105 32.92 5.34 -11.38
C ARG A 105 33.23 6.09 -10.09
N GLU A 106 32.63 7.26 -9.87
CA GLU A 106 32.81 8.04 -8.63
C GLU A 106 32.32 7.28 -7.39
N ILE A 107 31.18 6.60 -7.51
CA ILE A 107 30.64 5.75 -6.46
C ILE A 107 31.62 4.61 -6.17
N LEU A 108 31.97 3.83 -7.19
CA LEU A 108 32.81 2.65 -7.02
C LEU A 108 34.23 3.00 -6.56
N LYS A 109 34.77 4.15 -6.94
CA LYS A 109 36.06 4.65 -6.45
C LYS A 109 36.08 4.80 -4.93
N PHE A 110 34.99 5.29 -4.35
CA PHE A 110 34.85 5.34 -2.89
C PHE A 110 34.79 3.92 -2.30
N TYR A 111 33.98 3.02 -2.86
CA TYR A 111 33.82 1.66 -2.33
C TYR A 111 35.07 0.79 -2.46
N GLU A 112 35.89 0.97 -3.50
CA GLU A 112 37.22 0.35 -3.63
C GLU A 112 38.10 0.68 -2.41
N GLY A 113 38.07 1.93 -1.95
CA GLY A 113 38.81 2.37 -0.76
C GLY A 113 38.12 2.03 0.57
N ARG A 114 36.80 1.81 0.55
CA ARG A 114 35.97 1.65 1.75
C ARG A 114 35.77 0.20 2.18
N LEU A 115 35.68 -0.72 1.22
CA LEU A 115 35.52 -2.15 1.46
C LEU A 115 36.79 -2.74 2.09
N ARG A 116 36.61 -3.71 2.99
CA ARG A 116 37.71 -4.40 3.67
C ARG A 116 37.54 -5.90 3.52
N TRP A 117 38.59 -6.54 3.04
CA TRP A 117 38.66 -7.99 2.96
C TRP A 117 38.60 -8.60 4.37
N ASP A 118 37.79 -9.63 4.53
CA ASP A 118 37.70 -10.46 5.74
C ASP A 118 38.23 -11.86 5.40
N ASP A 119 39.40 -12.19 5.94
CA ASP A 119 40.08 -13.47 5.68
C ASP A 119 39.29 -14.69 6.17
N VAL A 120 38.40 -14.52 7.17
CA VAL A 120 37.60 -15.63 7.71
C VAL A 120 36.38 -15.88 6.85
N ALA A 121 35.73 -14.80 6.38
CA ALA A 121 34.57 -14.90 5.51
C ALA A 121 34.93 -15.13 4.03
N GLU A 122 36.20 -14.96 3.67
CA GLU A 122 36.69 -14.92 2.28
C GLU A 122 35.86 -13.96 1.40
N ALA A 123 35.50 -12.81 1.98
CA ALA A 123 34.61 -11.84 1.37
C ALA A 123 34.97 -10.41 1.79
N TYR A 124 34.61 -9.44 0.96
CA TYR A 124 34.62 -8.04 1.36
C TYR A 124 33.51 -7.75 2.37
N SER A 125 33.77 -6.77 3.22
CA SER A 125 32.81 -6.27 4.19
C SER A 125 32.80 -4.75 4.23
N ILE A 126 31.65 -4.20 4.62
CA ILE A 126 31.46 -2.76 4.85
C ILE A 126 31.01 -2.50 6.29
N PHE A 127 31.84 -1.76 7.02
CA PHE A 127 31.59 -1.32 8.39
C PHE A 127 32.30 0.02 8.64
N PRO A 128 31.73 0.99 9.37
CA PRO A 128 30.34 1.06 9.83
C PRO A 128 29.33 1.17 8.68
N ASP A 129 28.16 0.55 8.89
CA ASP A 129 26.98 0.61 8.03
C ASP A 129 25.72 0.71 8.90
N VAL A 130 24.64 1.28 8.35
CA VAL A 130 23.33 1.34 9.00
C VAL A 130 22.25 1.14 7.92
N SER A 131 21.30 0.25 8.17
CA SER A 131 20.09 0.16 7.35
C SER A 131 19.20 1.37 7.65
N PRO A 132 18.67 2.10 6.66
CA PRO A 132 17.95 3.35 6.89
C PRO A 132 16.93 3.27 8.02
N GLU A 133 17.10 4.18 8.99
CA GLU A 133 16.29 4.38 10.20
C GLU A 133 15.98 3.14 11.04
N GLN A 134 16.78 2.07 10.93
CA GLN A 134 16.52 0.84 11.69
C GLN A 134 17.75 0.02 12.05
N GLY A 135 17.56 -0.81 13.07
CA GLY A 135 18.56 -1.77 13.52
C GLY A 135 19.75 -1.12 14.24
N PRO A 136 20.75 -1.93 14.61
CA PRO A 136 21.96 -1.42 15.23
C PRO A 136 22.89 -0.79 14.17
N LEU A 137 23.89 -0.04 14.64
CA LEU A 137 25.13 0.12 13.87
C LEU A 137 25.63 -1.27 13.50
N THR A 138 25.88 -1.50 12.21
CA THR A 138 26.04 -2.85 11.69
C THR A 138 27.13 -2.95 10.63
N ARG A 139 27.31 -4.16 10.13
CA ARG A 139 28.12 -4.53 8.97
C ARG A 139 27.18 -5.10 7.90
N ASN A 140 27.46 -4.83 6.63
CA ASN A 140 26.81 -5.48 5.50
C ASN A 140 25.27 -5.48 5.57
N SER A 141 24.63 -4.31 5.74
CA SER A 141 23.16 -4.26 5.66
C SER A 141 22.67 -4.77 4.31
N THR A 142 21.53 -5.45 4.30
CA THR A 142 21.01 -6.11 3.10
C THR A 142 20.79 -5.13 1.96
N ILE A 143 20.30 -3.92 2.29
CA ILE A 143 20.11 -2.83 1.34
C ILE A 143 21.43 -2.34 0.73
N THR A 144 22.47 -2.09 1.54
CA THR A 144 23.78 -1.65 1.06
C THR A 144 24.40 -2.69 0.14
N VAL A 145 24.39 -3.97 0.54
CA VAL A 145 24.95 -5.06 -0.27
C VAL A 145 24.20 -5.20 -1.59
N ALA A 146 22.87 -5.08 -1.59
CA ALA A 146 22.05 -5.16 -2.80
C ALA A 146 22.35 -4.02 -3.79
N CYS A 147 22.39 -2.79 -3.30
CA CYS A 147 22.67 -1.63 -4.13
C CYS A 147 24.11 -1.65 -4.67
N LEU A 148 25.09 -2.12 -3.89
CA LEU A 148 26.47 -2.27 -4.34
C LEU A 148 26.62 -3.33 -5.42
N LYS A 149 26.04 -4.52 -5.22
CA LYS A 149 25.99 -5.56 -6.26
C LYS A 149 25.38 -5.02 -7.54
N PHE A 150 24.31 -4.24 -7.43
CA PHE A 150 23.64 -3.65 -8.58
C PHE A 150 24.52 -2.63 -9.32
N VAL A 151 25.10 -1.63 -8.64
CA VAL A 151 25.91 -0.61 -9.32
C VAL A 151 27.19 -1.20 -9.92
N LEU A 152 27.80 -2.20 -9.27
CA LEU A 152 28.92 -2.96 -9.85
C LEU A 152 28.51 -3.61 -11.18
N ARG A 153 27.39 -4.35 -11.21
CA ARG A 153 26.87 -4.96 -12.45
C ARG A 153 26.63 -3.92 -13.55
N CYS A 154 26.02 -2.78 -13.19
CA CYS A 154 25.74 -1.70 -14.14
C CYS A 154 27.04 -1.08 -14.68
N ALA A 155 28.04 -0.85 -13.83
CA ALA A 155 29.32 -0.28 -14.22
C ALA A 155 30.11 -1.24 -15.13
N ILE A 156 30.11 -2.54 -14.83
CA ILE A 156 30.75 -3.57 -15.66
C ILE A 156 30.08 -3.65 -17.04
N GLU A 157 28.74 -3.68 -17.09
CA GLU A 157 28.00 -3.68 -18.35
C GLU A 157 28.27 -2.39 -19.15
N ALA A 158 28.18 -1.23 -18.51
CA ALA A 158 28.46 0.06 -19.12
C ALA A 158 29.90 0.18 -19.66
N ASN A 159 30.90 -0.27 -18.90
CA ASN A 159 32.30 -0.27 -19.32
C ASN A 159 32.49 -1.06 -20.63
N GLY A 160 31.96 -2.28 -20.68
CA GLY A 160 32.04 -3.12 -21.89
C GLY A 160 31.31 -2.51 -23.09
N MET A 161 30.15 -1.90 -22.85
CA MET A 161 29.37 -1.21 -23.88
C MET A 161 30.07 0.04 -24.44
N LEU A 162 30.69 0.82 -23.56
CA LEU A 162 31.40 2.05 -23.90
C LEU A 162 32.83 1.80 -24.39
N LYS A 163 33.34 0.57 -24.25
CA LYS A 163 34.71 0.15 -24.59
C LYS A 163 35.77 0.92 -23.80
N GLU A 164 35.50 1.07 -22.50
CA GLU A 164 36.38 1.70 -21.52
C GLU A 164 37.49 0.73 -21.07
N ASP A 165 38.37 1.16 -20.15
CA ASP A 165 39.50 0.35 -19.69
C ASP A 165 39.05 -0.99 -19.07
N PRO A 166 39.43 -2.15 -19.65
CA PRO A 166 39.08 -3.46 -19.12
C PRO A 166 39.60 -3.70 -17.71
N ALA A 167 40.73 -3.08 -17.32
CA ALA A 167 41.29 -3.26 -15.99
C ALA A 167 40.39 -2.69 -14.87
N GLU A 168 39.55 -1.68 -15.18
CA GLU A 168 38.52 -1.21 -14.24
C GLU A 168 37.43 -2.27 -14.05
N ALA A 169 36.91 -2.82 -15.14
CA ALA A 169 35.89 -3.86 -15.10
C ALA A 169 36.38 -5.13 -14.38
N ASP A 170 37.64 -5.52 -14.56
CA ASP A 170 38.24 -6.67 -13.87
C ASP A 170 38.26 -6.46 -12.34
N ARG A 171 38.65 -5.27 -11.87
CA ARG A 171 38.60 -4.95 -10.43
C ARG A 171 37.18 -4.97 -9.89
N TRP A 172 36.22 -4.42 -10.63
CA TRP A 172 34.82 -4.43 -10.19
C TRP A 172 34.22 -5.83 -10.21
N ASN A 173 34.59 -6.68 -11.17
CA ASN A 173 34.22 -8.10 -11.18
C ASN A 173 34.77 -8.84 -9.95
N GLU A 174 36.01 -8.55 -9.55
CA GLU A 174 36.61 -9.12 -8.34
C GLU A 174 35.84 -8.71 -7.07
N LEU A 175 35.53 -7.42 -6.93
CA LEU A 175 34.69 -6.94 -5.82
C LEU A 175 33.32 -7.61 -5.82
N LEU A 176 32.64 -7.64 -6.97
CA LEU A 176 31.30 -8.21 -7.11
C LEU A 176 31.25 -9.68 -6.73
N SER A 177 32.26 -10.45 -7.14
CA SER A 177 32.35 -11.89 -6.89
C SER A 177 32.60 -12.23 -5.42
N HIS A 178 33.16 -11.29 -4.66
CA HIS A 178 33.50 -11.45 -3.25
C HIS A 178 32.69 -10.53 -2.31
N LEU A 179 31.61 -9.89 -2.80
CA LEU A 179 30.66 -9.23 -1.90
C LEU A 179 29.89 -10.27 -1.07
N PRO A 180 29.52 -9.94 0.17
CA PRO A 180 28.96 -10.92 1.08
C PRO A 180 27.57 -11.39 0.61
N ALA A 181 27.21 -12.61 1.00
CA ALA A 181 25.84 -13.09 0.89
C ALA A 181 24.92 -12.28 1.84
N TYR A 182 23.62 -12.26 1.55
CA TYR A 182 22.66 -11.64 2.46
C TYR A 182 22.57 -12.41 3.77
N SER A 183 22.61 -11.68 4.88
CA SER A 183 22.55 -12.27 6.21
C SER A 183 21.20 -12.96 6.43
N ARG A 184 21.22 -14.17 7.01
CA ARG A 184 20.03 -14.97 7.27
C ARG A 184 19.82 -15.21 8.75
N GLY A 185 18.60 -15.57 9.12
CA GLY A 185 18.29 -16.04 10.46
C GLY A 185 16.97 -16.79 10.51
N GLU A 186 16.74 -17.48 11.63
CA GLU A 186 15.53 -18.27 11.87
C GLU A 186 14.54 -17.43 12.67
N ALA A 187 13.38 -17.11 12.10
CA ALA A 187 12.30 -16.40 12.77
C ALA A 187 11.21 -17.39 13.21
N ASP A 188 10.77 -17.34 14.47
CA ASP A 188 9.86 -18.34 15.05
C ASP A 188 8.60 -18.62 14.20
N GLU A 189 7.96 -17.57 13.66
CA GLU A 189 6.74 -17.70 12.85
C GLU A 189 6.99 -17.99 11.36
N PHE A 190 8.20 -17.72 10.85
CA PHE A 190 8.47 -17.66 9.41
C PHE A 190 9.62 -18.57 8.95
N GLY A 191 10.37 -19.18 9.85
CA GLY A 191 11.55 -19.99 9.56
C GLY A 191 12.73 -19.17 9.00
N ASP A 192 13.50 -19.78 8.09
CA ASP A 192 14.65 -19.16 7.41
C ASP A 192 14.24 -17.93 6.58
N VAL A 193 14.66 -16.75 7.05
CA VAL A 193 14.43 -15.42 6.48
C VAL A 193 15.72 -14.65 6.26
N ILE A 194 15.67 -13.63 5.39
CA ILE A 194 16.74 -12.64 5.27
C ILE A 194 16.62 -11.60 6.39
N LYS A 195 17.75 -11.32 7.04
CA LYS A 195 17.86 -10.29 8.06
C LYS A 195 18.04 -8.92 7.43
N ASP A 196 17.67 -7.87 8.15
CA ASP A 196 17.94 -6.50 7.73
C ASP A 196 19.45 -6.20 7.61
N SER A 197 20.26 -6.75 8.51
CA SER A 197 21.72 -6.67 8.47
C SER A 197 22.37 -7.84 9.20
N GLU A 198 23.71 -7.89 9.14
CA GLU A 198 24.49 -8.96 9.78
C GLU A 198 24.27 -9.02 11.29
N TRP A 199 24.27 -7.86 11.96
CA TRP A 199 24.15 -7.79 13.43
C TRP A 199 22.74 -7.45 13.91
N ALA A 200 21.77 -7.23 13.01
CA ALA A 200 20.36 -7.17 13.38
C ALA A 200 19.96 -8.44 14.15
N VAL A 201 19.13 -8.33 15.17
CA VAL A 201 18.46 -9.51 15.71
C VAL A 201 17.38 -9.95 14.73
N VAL A 202 17.21 -11.27 14.56
CA VAL A 202 15.97 -11.77 13.97
C VAL A 202 14.86 -11.35 14.92
N ASP A 203 13.71 -10.91 14.40
CA ASP A 203 12.59 -10.40 15.20
C ASP A 203 12.62 -8.91 15.56
N MET A 204 13.53 -8.12 15.00
CA MET A 204 13.48 -6.66 15.17
C MET A 204 12.26 -6.02 14.46
N ARG A 205 11.79 -4.91 15.02
CA ARG A 205 10.89 -3.98 14.33
C ARG A 205 11.59 -3.35 13.13
N LEU A 206 10.88 -3.20 12.01
CA LEU A 206 11.39 -2.55 10.81
C LEU A 206 10.70 -1.19 10.64
N GLY A 207 11.50 -0.13 10.49
CA GLY A 207 11.03 1.18 10.03
C GLY A 207 10.79 1.19 8.52
N HIS A 208 11.66 0.52 7.77
CA HIS A 208 11.69 0.47 6.30
C HIS A 208 11.77 -0.98 5.80
N PRO A 209 11.18 -1.30 4.64
CA PRO A 209 11.32 -2.62 4.01
C PRO A 209 12.68 -2.79 3.31
N SER A 210 13.74 -2.15 3.79
CA SER A 210 15.11 -2.15 3.26
C SER A 210 15.66 -3.54 2.96
N LEU A 211 15.32 -4.54 3.78
CA LEU A 211 15.70 -5.93 3.56
C LEU A 211 15.08 -6.56 2.29
N LEU A 212 14.03 -5.97 1.74
CA LEU A 212 13.36 -6.36 0.49
C LEU A 212 13.95 -5.67 -0.74
N MET A 213 14.98 -4.83 -0.58
CA MET A 213 15.72 -4.21 -1.69
C MET A 213 16.07 -5.20 -2.83
N PRO A 214 16.55 -6.44 -2.54
CA PRO A 214 16.84 -7.42 -3.59
C PRO A 214 15.63 -7.89 -4.40
N LEU A 215 14.39 -7.78 -3.89
CA LEU A 215 13.18 -8.06 -4.67
C LEU A 215 12.74 -6.85 -5.49
N TYR A 216 12.70 -5.69 -4.85
CA TYR A 216 12.33 -4.42 -5.45
C TYR A 216 13.00 -3.29 -4.66
N PRO A 217 13.42 -2.19 -5.29
CA PRO A 217 13.48 -1.98 -6.73
C PRO A 217 14.63 -2.71 -7.47
N ILE A 218 15.65 -3.24 -6.79
CA ILE A 218 16.86 -3.78 -7.46
C ILE A 218 16.55 -4.98 -8.35
N GLY A 219 15.66 -5.88 -7.91
CA GLY A 219 15.19 -7.00 -8.75
C GLY A 219 16.23 -8.10 -8.99
N GLU A 220 17.07 -8.41 -8.00
CA GLU A 220 17.98 -9.57 -8.02
C GLU A 220 17.21 -10.90 -7.95
N PHE A 221 16.07 -10.92 -7.25
CA PHE A 221 15.22 -12.09 -7.13
C PHE A 221 13.79 -11.81 -7.56
N SER A 222 13.10 -12.85 -8.01
CA SER A 222 11.72 -12.77 -8.47
C SER A 222 11.05 -14.14 -8.47
N LYS A 223 9.82 -14.23 -8.99
CA LYS A 223 9.15 -15.51 -9.22
C LYS A 223 9.89 -16.46 -10.16
N ARG A 224 10.82 -15.94 -10.98
CA ARG A 224 11.68 -16.72 -11.90
C ARG A 224 12.91 -17.34 -11.21
N SER A 225 13.21 -16.94 -9.96
CA SER A 225 14.23 -17.60 -9.15
C SER A 225 13.85 -19.06 -8.88
N ASP A 226 14.84 -19.87 -8.49
CA ASP A 226 14.58 -21.26 -8.11
C ASP A 226 13.60 -21.35 -6.93
N ARG A 227 13.02 -22.55 -6.75
CA ARG A 227 11.95 -22.75 -5.77
C ARG A 227 12.37 -22.39 -4.34
N GLU A 228 13.57 -22.81 -3.92
CA GLU A 228 14.04 -22.60 -2.55
C GLU A 228 14.26 -21.11 -2.28
N THR A 229 14.92 -20.42 -3.21
CA THR A 229 15.13 -18.97 -3.14
C THR A 229 13.81 -18.21 -3.10
N ARG A 230 12.84 -18.57 -3.97
CA ARG A 230 11.52 -17.94 -3.98
C ARG A 230 10.77 -18.15 -2.66
N GLU A 231 10.82 -19.35 -2.09
CA GLU A 231 10.17 -19.65 -0.80
C GLU A 231 10.81 -18.85 0.35
N ARG A 232 12.14 -18.70 0.37
CA ARG A 232 12.84 -17.86 1.35
C ARG A 232 12.42 -16.39 1.25
N TRP A 233 12.35 -15.86 0.03
CA TRP A 233 11.92 -14.48 -0.18
C TRP A 233 10.44 -14.25 0.15
N LEU A 234 9.58 -15.25 -0.07
CA LEU A 234 8.20 -15.18 0.40
C LEU A 234 8.11 -15.16 1.93
N ARG A 235 8.88 -16.01 2.63
CA ARG A 235 8.94 -16.00 4.10
C ARG A 235 9.46 -14.66 4.61
N THR A 236 10.50 -14.14 3.96
CA THR A 236 11.09 -12.83 4.25
C THR A 236 10.09 -11.69 4.02
N TRP A 237 9.31 -11.72 2.94
CA TRP A 237 8.26 -10.72 2.70
C TRP A 237 7.16 -10.78 3.76
N ARG A 238 6.71 -11.97 4.14
CA ARG A 238 5.71 -12.13 5.23
C ARG A 238 6.24 -11.66 6.58
N TYR A 239 7.51 -11.94 6.85
CA TYR A 239 8.21 -11.40 8.02
C TYR A 239 8.21 -9.87 7.99
N ALA A 240 8.62 -9.27 6.88
CA ALA A 240 8.63 -7.82 6.71
C ALA A 240 7.23 -7.24 6.86
N GLU A 241 6.22 -7.78 6.17
CA GLU A 241 4.82 -7.37 6.30
C GLU A 241 4.40 -7.32 7.78
N ARG A 242 4.70 -8.33 8.59
CA ARG A 242 4.31 -8.34 10.01
C ARG A 242 5.12 -7.41 10.91
N ARG A 243 6.37 -7.12 10.58
CA ARG A 243 7.28 -6.31 11.43
C ARG A 243 7.47 -4.87 11.00
N LEU A 244 6.97 -4.54 9.82
CA LEU A 244 7.11 -3.21 9.25
C LEU A 244 6.11 -2.23 9.87
N ALA A 245 6.65 -1.09 10.29
CA ALA A 245 5.91 0.08 10.67
C ALA A 245 4.94 0.51 9.57
N ILE A 246 3.79 1.05 9.94
CA ILE A 246 2.89 1.67 8.98
C ILE A 246 3.45 3.07 8.68
N SER A 247 3.75 3.32 7.41
CA SER A 247 4.21 4.62 6.92
C SER A 247 3.94 4.78 5.42
N THR A 248 3.95 6.01 4.93
CA THR A 248 3.50 6.32 3.55
C THR A 248 4.47 5.81 2.50
N HIS A 249 5.72 5.57 2.88
CA HIS A 249 6.78 5.03 2.03
C HIS A 249 6.93 3.49 2.08
N ASN A 250 6.11 2.82 2.89
CA ASN A 250 6.28 1.39 3.17
C ASN A 250 5.37 0.48 2.34
N PHE A 251 4.11 0.88 2.16
CA PHE A 251 3.09 -0.01 1.62
C PHE A 251 3.27 -0.27 0.11
N GLY A 252 3.70 0.73 -0.65
CA GLY A 252 3.92 0.59 -2.09
C GLY A 252 5.15 -0.25 -2.38
N TRP A 253 6.23 -0.07 -1.63
CA TRP A 253 7.40 -0.95 -1.68
C TRP A 253 7.03 -2.41 -1.34
N LEU A 254 6.28 -2.65 -0.26
CA LEU A 254 5.77 -4.00 0.07
C LEU A 254 4.97 -4.61 -1.09
N ALA A 255 4.06 -3.83 -1.69
CA ALA A 255 3.22 -4.27 -2.79
C ALA A 255 4.04 -4.60 -4.05
N ALA A 256 4.99 -3.74 -4.43
CA ALA A 256 5.87 -3.96 -5.57
C ALA A 256 6.78 -5.19 -5.37
N ALA A 257 7.35 -5.36 -4.18
CA ALA A 257 8.20 -6.51 -3.85
C ALA A 257 7.45 -7.85 -3.97
N VAL A 258 6.20 -7.93 -3.52
CA VAL A 258 5.40 -9.16 -3.61
C VAL A 258 4.81 -9.37 -5.00
N ALA A 259 4.56 -8.31 -5.75
CA ALA A 259 4.24 -8.38 -7.17
C ALA A 259 5.39 -9.02 -7.99
N ARG A 260 6.66 -8.75 -7.63
CA ARG A 260 7.84 -9.41 -8.23
C ARG A 260 7.91 -10.92 -7.92
N LEU A 261 7.25 -11.37 -6.85
CA LEU A 261 7.04 -12.78 -6.53
C LEU A 261 5.79 -13.39 -7.19
N GLY A 262 5.01 -12.60 -7.93
CA GLY A 262 3.80 -13.04 -8.64
C GLY A 262 2.56 -13.18 -7.76
N LEU A 263 2.58 -12.58 -6.56
CA LEU A 263 1.55 -12.73 -5.54
C LEU A 263 0.60 -11.53 -5.54
N ALA A 264 -0.40 -11.62 -6.41
CA ALA A 264 -1.28 -10.52 -6.75
C ALA A 264 -2.22 -10.08 -5.61
N GLU A 265 -2.77 -11.05 -4.87
CA GLU A 265 -3.72 -10.76 -3.78
C GLU A 265 -3.01 -10.09 -2.60
N GLU A 266 -1.77 -10.50 -2.32
CA GLU A 266 -0.89 -9.86 -1.35
C GLU A 266 -0.51 -8.44 -1.77
N ALA A 267 -0.19 -8.21 -3.06
CA ALA A 267 0.10 -6.86 -3.57
C ALA A 267 -1.12 -5.94 -3.43
N LEU A 268 -2.30 -6.43 -3.80
CA LEU A 268 -3.55 -5.69 -3.67
C LEU A 268 -3.87 -5.37 -2.20
N SER A 269 -3.73 -6.36 -1.32
CA SER A 269 -3.96 -6.22 0.12
C SER A 269 -3.00 -5.19 0.74
N ALA A 270 -1.71 -5.20 0.36
CA ALA A 270 -0.76 -4.18 0.82
C ALA A 270 -1.18 -2.75 0.38
N LEU A 271 -1.57 -2.57 -0.89
CA LEU A 271 -2.03 -1.27 -1.40
C LEU A 271 -3.28 -0.76 -0.69
N TYR A 272 -4.30 -1.62 -0.58
CA TYR A 272 -5.60 -1.20 -0.08
C TYR A 272 -5.63 -1.14 1.45
N GLU A 273 -5.11 -2.17 2.12
CA GLU A 273 -5.27 -2.32 3.57
C GLU A 273 -4.21 -1.55 4.36
N ARG A 274 -2.97 -1.45 3.86
CA ARG A 274 -1.89 -0.71 4.53
C ARG A 274 -1.70 0.70 4.00
N GLY A 275 -1.93 0.93 2.71
CA GLY A 275 -1.89 2.26 2.11
C GLY A 275 -3.23 2.98 2.23
N ILE A 276 -4.11 2.73 1.26
CA ILE A 276 -5.33 3.51 1.02
C ILE A 276 -6.24 3.59 2.25
N ALA A 277 -6.47 2.47 2.96
CA ALA A 277 -7.41 2.43 4.07
C ALA A 277 -6.92 3.13 5.34
N LEU A 278 -5.60 3.19 5.55
CA LEU A 278 -4.99 3.71 6.78
C LEU A 278 -4.39 5.10 6.61
N GLN A 279 -3.93 5.45 5.40
CA GLN A 279 -3.02 6.59 5.22
C GLN A 279 -3.52 7.62 4.19
N MET A 280 -4.48 7.25 3.34
CA MET A 280 -5.04 8.17 2.34
C MET A 280 -6.17 9.00 2.94
N ARG A 281 -6.05 10.32 2.84
CA ARG A 281 -7.09 11.27 3.25
C ARG A 281 -8.17 11.41 2.17
N ALA A 282 -9.29 12.04 2.53
CA ALA A 282 -10.43 12.23 1.63
C ALA A 282 -10.10 13.05 0.36
N ASN A 283 -9.02 13.83 0.38
CA ASN A 283 -8.53 14.59 -0.78
C ASN A 283 -7.60 13.76 -1.71
N GLY A 284 -7.39 12.47 -1.43
CA GLY A 284 -6.53 11.58 -2.22
C GLY A 284 -5.03 11.70 -1.91
N MET A 285 -4.63 12.56 -0.96
CA MET A 285 -3.24 12.69 -0.52
C MET A 285 -2.95 11.76 0.65
N PHE A 286 -1.70 11.35 0.76
CA PHE A 286 -1.22 10.51 1.86
C PHE A 286 -0.68 11.36 3.01
N ALA A 287 -0.87 10.90 4.25
CA ALA A 287 -0.31 11.50 5.44
C ALA A 287 0.10 10.40 6.43
N GLU A 288 1.14 10.66 7.22
CA GLU A 288 1.59 9.76 8.30
C GLU A 288 0.62 9.72 9.49
N GLU A 289 -0.39 10.58 9.48
CA GLU A 289 -1.47 10.60 10.46
C GLU A 289 -2.83 10.76 9.76
N THR A 290 -3.81 9.97 10.19
CA THR A 290 -5.22 9.98 9.81
C THR A 290 -6.09 9.67 11.02
N GLU A 291 -7.41 9.69 10.88
CA GLU A 291 -8.33 9.27 11.96
C GLU A 291 -8.18 7.78 12.34
N ARG A 292 -7.45 7.00 11.53
CA ARG A 292 -7.25 5.55 11.67
C ARG A 292 -5.81 5.16 11.99
N TRP A 293 -4.87 6.08 11.89
CA TRP A 293 -3.45 5.80 12.01
C TRP A 293 -2.67 7.01 12.51
N ILE A 294 -1.69 6.80 13.38
CA ILE A 294 -0.68 7.80 13.74
C ILE A 294 0.69 7.13 13.76
N GLN A 295 1.61 7.65 12.95
CA GLN A 295 2.97 7.12 12.87
C GLN A 295 3.77 7.39 14.14
N THR A 296 4.64 6.45 14.52
CA THR A 296 5.32 6.43 15.82
C THR A 296 6.18 7.67 16.10
N CYS A 297 6.83 8.25 15.09
CA CYS A 297 7.63 9.47 15.23
C CYS A 297 6.77 10.72 15.48
N LEU A 298 5.46 10.66 15.23
CA LEU A 298 4.51 11.73 15.53
C LEU A 298 3.84 11.58 16.91
N VAL A 299 4.01 10.45 17.60
CA VAL A 299 3.38 10.21 18.91
C VAL A 299 3.83 11.22 19.97
N THR A 300 5.07 11.71 19.89
CA THR A 300 5.64 12.66 20.85
C THR A 300 5.70 14.10 20.34
N VAL A 301 5.24 14.35 19.11
CA VAL A 301 5.27 15.66 18.47
C VAL A 301 3.86 15.97 17.99
N GLU A 302 3.13 16.79 18.75
CA GLU A 302 1.79 17.22 18.35
C GLU A 302 1.88 17.98 17.01
N PRO A 303 1.31 17.46 15.92
CA PRO A 303 1.44 18.11 14.63
C PRO A 303 0.63 19.40 14.60
N VAL A 304 1.29 20.51 14.27
CA VAL A 304 0.60 21.78 13.98
C VAL A 304 -0.34 21.63 12.77
N HIS A 305 -0.02 20.69 11.86
CA HIS A 305 -0.84 20.26 10.73
C HIS A 305 -0.41 18.86 10.27
N ASN A 306 -1.25 18.20 9.47
CA ASN A 306 -0.96 16.89 8.89
C ASN A 306 -0.41 17.06 7.45
N PRO A 307 0.90 16.90 7.20
CA PRO A 307 1.47 17.16 5.88
C PRO A 307 1.02 16.10 4.86
N ALA A 308 0.90 16.53 3.61
CA ALA A 308 0.75 15.63 2.49
C ALA A 308 2.12 15.09 2.07
N LEU A 309 2.24 13.77 1.97
CA LEU A 309 3.43 13.06 1.51
C LEU A 309 3.17 12.45 0.13
N THR A 310 3.96 12.86 -0.86
CA THR A 310 3.73 12.55 -2.27
C THR A 310 4.25 11.17 -2.68
N GLU A 311 5.18 10.61 -1.91
CA GLU A 311 5.72 9.27 -2.09
C GLU A 311 4.60 8.22 -2.08
N GLY A 312 3.61 8.33 -1.17
CA GLY A 312 2.47 7.41 -1.11
C GLY A 312 1.61 7.42 -2.38
N ASN A 313 1.45 8.57 -3.04
CA ASN A 313 0.75 8.64 -4.32
C ASN A 313 1.55 7.93 -5.43
N SER A 314 2.85 8.19 -5.50
CA SER A 314 3.74 7.65 -6.53
C SER A 314 3.94 6.14 -6.37
N SER A 315 3.94 5.67 -5.13
CA SER A 315 4.10 4.26 -4.79
C SER A 315 2.90 3.40 -5.19
N ILE A 316 1.68 3.94 -5.13
CA ILE A 316 0.49 3.28 -5.71
C ILE A 316 0.69 3.07 -7.21
N VAL A 317 1.14 4.11 -7.92
CA VAL A 317 1.35 4.03 -9.37
C VAL A 317 2.44 3.01 -9.67
N ALA A 318 3.57 3.06 -8.97
CA ALA A 318 4.68 2.14 -9.15
C ALA A 318 4.27 0.68 -8.90
N ALA A 319 3.62 0.38 -7.77
CA ALA A 319 3.17 -0.96 -7.45
C ALA A 319 2.07 -1.46 -8.41
N THR A 320 1.14 -0.59 -8.82
CA THR A 320 0.12 -0.93 -9.82
C THR A 320 0.77 -1.25 -11.16
N ASN A 321 1.75 -0.45 -11.58
CA ASN A 321 2.55 -0.71 -12.77
C ASN A 321 3.26 -2.07 -12.66
N GLU A 322 3.90 -2.37 -11.54
CA GLU A 322 4.54 -3.66 -11.26
C GLU A 322 3.59 -4.85 -11.27
N MET A 323 2.31 -4.66 -10.93
CA MET A 323 1.27 -5.69 -11.04
C MET A 323 0.84 -5.92 -12.50
N LEU A 324 0.90 -4.88 -13.35
CA LEU A 324 0.42 -4.87 -14.73
C LEU A 324 1.52 -5.15 -15.78
N LEU A 325 2.75 -4.71 -15.55
CA LEU A 325 3.90 -4.84 -16.45
C LEU A 325 5.20 -4.92 -15.65
N GLN A 326 5.97 -5.96 -15.91
CA GLN A 326 7.36 -6.11 -15.45
C GLN A 326 8.27 -6.22 -16.67
N SER A 327 9.44 -5.58 -16.64
CA SER A 327 10.43 -5.67 -17.74
C SER A 327 11.86 -5.96 -17.31
N PHE A 328 12.10 -6.17 -16.01
CA PHE A 328 13.44 -6.28 -15.44
C PHE A 328 14.24 -7.47 -15.98
N GLY A 329 15.53 -7.25 -16.19
CA GLY A 329 16.41 -8.23 -16.80
C GLY A 329 16.08 -8.44 -18.27
N LYS A 330 15.61 -7.38 -18.97
CA LYS A 330 15.28 -7.37 -20.40
C LYS A 330 14.22 -8.41 -20.82
N VAL A 331 13.32 -8.78 -19.91
CA VAL A 331 12.21 -9.70 -20.19
C VAL A 331 10.90 -9.05 -19.83
N ILE A 332 10.05 -8.88 -20.84
CA ILE A 332 8.72 -8.30 -20.68
C ILE A 332 7.75 -9.35 -20.17
N GLU A 333 6.97 -9.00 -19.15
CA GLU A 333 5.87 -9.80 -18.65
C GLU A 333 4.66 -8.92 -18.39
N VAL A 334 3.56 -9.23 -19.07
CA VAL A 334 2.28 -8.53 -18.91
C VAL A 334 1.40 -9.25 -17.90
N PHE A 335 0.70 -8.48 -17.09
CA PHE A 335 -0.14 -8.93 -15.98
C PHE A 335 0.56 -9.93 -15.02
N PRO A 336 1.82 -9.68 -14.60
CA PRO A 336 2.61 -10.62 -13.81
C PRO A 336 2.01 -10.93 -12.43
N ALA A 337 1.22 -10.00 -11.86
CA ALA A 337 0.62 -10.11 -10.55
C ALA A 337 -0.75 -9.40 -10.48
N VAL A 338 -1.68 -9.79 -11.36
CA VAL A 338 -3.05 -9.24 -11.39
C VAL A 338 -4.02 -10.07 -10.53
N PRO A 339 -4.77 -9.45 -9.59
CA PRO A 339 -5.70 -10.15 -8.70
C PRO A 339 -6.83 -10.84 -9.44
N ASN A 340 -7.43 -11.85 -8.82
CA ASN A 340 -8.54 -12.60 -9.40
C ASN A 340 -9.80 -11.75 -9.61
N SER A 341 -9.96 -10.69 -8.83
CA SER A 341 -11.05 -9.71 -8.94
C SER A 341 -10.94 -8.86 -10.20
N TRP A 342 -9.74 -8.67 -10.75
CA TRP A 342 -9.49 -7.92 -11.99
C TRP A 342 -9.67 -8.85 -13.20
N LYS A 343 -10.92 -9.22 -13.47
CA LYS A 343 -11.29 -10.06 -14.62
C LYS A 343 -11.02 -9.35 -15.93
N ASP A 344 -11.40 -8.08 -16.00
CA ASP A 344 -11.18 -7.23 -17.16
C ASP A 344 -10.23 -6.12 -16.75
N ALA A 345 -9.13 -5.97 -17.50
CA ALA A 345 -8.09 -4.98 -17.23
C ALA A 345 -7.39 -4.62 -18.54
N ALA A 346 -6.94 -3.38 -18.66
CA ALA A 346 -6.15 -2.93 -19.78
C ALA A 346 -5.17 -1.84 -19.32
N PHE A 347 -4.03 -1.77 -19.99
CA PHE A 347 -3.13 -0.63 -19.92
C PHE A 347 -2.61 -0.34 -21.32
N GLU A 348 -2.28 0.92 -21.57
CA GLU A 348 -1.83 1.41 -22.87
C GLU A 348 -0.59 2.27 -22.69
N GLY A 349 0.37 2.13 -23.60
CA GLY A 349 1.52 3.04 -23.69
C GLY A 349 2.55 2.93 -22.56
N PHE A 350 2.55 1.85 -21.78
CA PHE A 350 3.57 1.65 -20.73
C PHE A 350 4.93 1.38 -21.37
N LEU A 351 6.01 1.85 -20.76
CA LEU A 351 7.35 1.62 -21.27
C LEU A 351 8.03 0.46 -20.54
N ALA A 352 8.75 -0.38 -21.28
CA ALA A 352 9.56 -1.47 -20.79
C ALA A 352 11.04 -1.28 -21.20
N GLU A 353 11.95 -1.88 -20.42
CA GLU A 353 13.39 -1.95 -20.73
C GLU A 353 13.63 -2.36 -22.20
N GLY A 354 14.56 -1.68 -22.88
CA GLY A 354 14.83 -1.84 -24.32
C GLY A 354 14.03 -0.88 -25.21
N GLY A 355 13.28 0.06 -24.62
CA GLY A 355 12.50 1.04 -25.37
C GLY A 355 11.25 0.43 -26.03
N PHE A 356 10.60 -0.51 -25.34
CA PHE A 356 9.36 -1.13 -25.83
C PHE A 356 8.16 -0.48 -25.18
N GLU A 357 7.29 0.13 -25.98
CA GLU A 357 6.01 0.62 -25.53
C GLU A 357 4.98 -0.52 -25.63
N VAL A 358 4.46 -0.93 -24.48
CA VAL A 358 3.61 -2.10 -24.29
C VAL A 358 2.21 -1.66 -23.92
N SER A 359 1.24 -2.24 -24.61
CA SER A 359 -0.17 -2.18 -24.25
C SER A 359 -0.69 -3.60 -24.15
N ALA A 360 -1.54 -3.90 -23.19
CA ALA A 360 -2.11 -5.24 -23.07
C ALA A 360 -3.54 -5.19 -22.57
N ARG A 361 -4.30 -6.22 -22.95
CA ARG A 361 -5.70 -6.38 -22.54
C ARG A 361 -5.91 -7.76 -21.93
N ARG A 362 -6.75 -7.77 -20.90
CA ARG A 362 -7.26 -8.94 -20.20
C ARG A 362 -8.78 -8.90 -20.24
N GLY A 363 -9.39 -10.02 -20.58
CA GLY A 363 -10.84 -10.19 -20.65
C GLY A 363 -11.24 -11.50 -19.99
N SER A 364 -12.24 -11.45 -19.10
CA SER A 364 -12.74 -12.61 -18.35
C SER A 364 -11.62 -13.41 -17.65
N GLY A 365 -10.67 -12.71 -17.05
CA GLY A 365 -9.57 -13.28 -16.28
C GLY A 365 -8.44 -13.89 -17.13
N ARG A 366 -8.34 -13.58 -18.42
CA ARG A 366 -7.27 -14.08 -19.30
C ARG A 366 -6.74 -12.98 -20.21
N THR A 367 -5.43 -12.99 -20.48
CA THR A 367 -4.83 -12.08 -21.47
C THR A 367 -5.41 -12.38 -22.85
N VAL A 368 -5.84 -11.34 -23.56
CA VAL A 368 -6.47 -11.46 -24.89
C VAL A 368 -5.56 -10.92 -25.98
N GLU A 369 -4.78 -9.89 -25.69
CA GLU A 369 -3.91 -9.25 -26.66
C GLU A 369 -2.76 -8.53 -25.94
N VAL A 370 -1.60 -8.51 -26.58
CA VAL A 370 -0.48 -7.62 -26.27
C VAL A 370 -0.08 -6.90 -27.56
N ILE A 371 0.09 -5.58 -27.47
CA ILE A 371 0.62 -4.73 -28.53
C ILE A 371 1.96 -4.20 -28.04
N ILE A 372 2.99 -4.33 -28.87
CA ILE A 372 4.33 -3.81 -28.58
C ILE A 372 4.77 -2.90 -29.72
N ARG A 373 5.03 -1.64 -29.43
CA ARG A 373 5.73 -0.72 -30.34
C ARG A 373 7.19 -0.66 -29.93
N SER A 374 8.08 -1.08 -30.83
CA SER A 374 9.52 -1.02 -30.59
C SER A 374 10.04 0.37 -30.96
N ARG A 375 10.55 1.13 -29.99
CA ARG A 375 11.09 2.48 -30.25
C ARG A 375 12.51 2.43 -30.81
N LEU A 376 13.25 1.39 -30.50
CA LEU A 376 14.69 1.27 -30.79
C LEU A 376 15.03 0.11 -31.73
N GLY A 377 14.07 -0.79 -32.01
CA GLY A 377 14.34 -2.05 -32.70
C GLY A 377 15.04 -3.06 -31.78
N GLY A 378 15.63 -4.10 -32.38
CA GLY A 378 16.45 -5.08 -31.67
C GLY A 378 15.66 -6.26 -31.09
N PRO A 379 16.35 -7.16 -30.35
CA PRO A 379 15.77 -8.39 -29.87
C PRO A 379 14.78 -8.13 -28.73
N LEU A 380 13.63 -8.80 -28.79
CA LEU A 380 12.62 -8.81 -27.74
C LEU A 380 12.53 -10.20 -27.12
N ALA A 381 12.43 -10.26 -25.79
CA ALA A 381 12.06 -11.46 -25.04
C ALA A 381 10.87 -11.16 -24.12
N MET A 382 9.85 -12.02 -24.14
CA MET A 382 8.71 -11.89 -23.24
C MET A 382 8.17 -13.23 -22.74
N VAL A 383 7.61 -13.22 -21.53
CA VAL A 383 6.83 -14.34 -21.01
C VAL A 383 5.57 -14.49 -21.86
N ASN A 384 5.24 -15.72 -22.28
CA ASN A 384 3.99 -15.99 -23.00
C ASN A 384 2.78 -15.85 -22.05
N PRO A 385 1.93 -14.82 -22.18
CA PRO A 385 0.84 -14.58 -21.24
C PRO A 385 -0.45 -15.36 -21.58
N PHE A 386 -0.45 -16.12 -22.69
CA PHE A 386 -1.62 -16.82 -23.22
C PHE A 386 -1.72 -18.29 -22.78
N ALA A 387 -1.10 -18.64 -21.65
CA ALA A 387 -1.09 -20.00 -21.11
C ALA A 387 -0.70 -21.06 -22.17
N LYS A 388 -1.53 -22.10 -22.37
CA LYS A 388 -1.28 -23.22 -23.30
C LYS A 388 -1.77 -22.96 -24.74
N GLU A 389 -2.22 -21.75 -25.04
CA GLU A 389 -2.80 -21.44 -26.35
C GLU A 389 -1.74 -21.29 -27.44
N ARG A 390 -2.14 -21.55 -28.69
CA ARG A 390 -1.28 -21.26 -29.85
C ARG A 390 -1.25 -19.75 -30.08
N VAL A 391 -0.07 -19.17 -29.92
CA VAL A 391 0.18 -17.73 -30.06
C VAL A 391 0.70 -17.41 -31.47
N GLY A 392 0.25 -16.29 -32.01
CA GLY A 392 0.78 -15.67 -33.22
C GLY A 392 1.32 -14.27 -32.92
N ILE A 393 2.35 -13.86 -33.67
CA ILE A 393 2.93 -12.52 -33.66
C ILE A 393 2.74 -11.93 -35.05
N PHE A 394 2.26 -10.69 -35.13
CA PHE A 394 1.88 -10.06 -36.38
C PHE A 394 2.39 -8.61 -36.44
N ARG A 395 2.83 -8.18 -37.62
CA ARG A 395 3.09 -6.78 -37.95
C ARG A 395 2.09 -6.37 -39.04
N GLY A 396 1.09 -5.58 -38.66
CA GLY A 396 -0.13 -5.48 -39.48
C GLY A 396 -0.76 -6.85 -39.66
N ASP A 397 -1.04 -7.25 -40.90
CA ASP A 397 -1.58 -8.58 -41.21
C ASP A 397 -0.49 -9.65 -41.47
N GLN A 398 0.79 -9.28 -41.43
CA GLN A 398 1.89 -10.18 -41.75
C GLN A 398 2.36 -10.94 -40.51
N PRO A 399 2.42 -12.29 -40.55
CA PRO A 399 2.96 -13.08 -39.44
C PRO A 399 4.48 -12.86 -39.30
N VAL A 400 4.94 -12.77 -38.06
CA VAL A 400 6.35 -12.60 -37.68
C VAL A 400 6.83 -13.91 -37.07
N ALA A 401 7.98 -14.40 -37.55
CA ALA A 401 8.60 -15.58 -36.99
C ALA A 401 9.16 -15.30 -35.59
N PHE A 402 8.98 -16.24 -34.68
CA PHE A 402 9.52 -16.18 -33.33
C PHE A 402 9.96 -17.58 -32.87
N LYS A 403 10.83 -17.61 -31.87
CA LYS A 403 11.28 -18.84 -31.22
C LYS A 403 10.85 -18.85 -29.76
N LYS A 404 10.76 -20.04 -29.17
CA LYS A 404 10.72 -20.22 -27.71
C LYS A 404 12.09 -20.61 -27.22
N ASP A 405 12.64 -19.88 -26.26
CA ASP A 405 13.91 -20.27 -25.64
C ASP A 405 13.73 -21.45 -24.67
N LYS A 406 14.81 -21.83 -23.96
CA LYS A 406 14.80 -22.96 -23.02
C LYS A 406 13.88 -22.72 -21.82
N GLN A 407 13.58 -21.46 -21.52
CA GLN A 407 12.70 -21.01 -20.45
C GLN A 407 11.25 -20.82 -20.95
N GLY A 408 11.00 -21.01 -22.24
CA GLY A 408 9.70 -20.86 -22.88
C GLY A 408 9.31 -19.41 -23.20
N LEU A 409 10.25 -18.46 -23.14
CA LEU A 409 10.04 -17.07 -23.50
C LEU A 409 9.85 -16.95 -25.01
N LEU A 410 8.94 -16.06 -25.44
CA LEU A 410 8.78 -15.70 -26.84
C LEU A 410 9.91 -14.73 -27.21
N CYS A 411 10.73 -15.11 -28.19
CA CYS A 411 11.85 -14.29 -28.67
C CYS A 411 11.75 -14.01 -30.17
N PHE A 412 11.88 -12.76 -30.57
CA PHE A 412 11.91 -12.32 -31.97
C PHE A 412 12.61 -10.97 -32.10
N ASP A 413 13.10 -10.66 -33.30
CA ASP A 413 13.72 -9.37 -33.58
C ASP A 413 12.66 -8.34 -33.99
N THR A 414 12.86 -7.11 -33.54
CA THR A 414 11.97 -5.98 -33.82
C THR A 414 12.66 -4.91 -34.65
N GLU A 415 11.88 -4.19 -35.43
CA GLU A 415 12.31 -3.03 -36.20
C GLU A 415 11.94 -1.74 -35.47
N MET A 416 12.82 -0.75 -35.57
CA MET A 416 12.59 0.58 -35.01
C MET A 416 11.31 1.20 -35.56
N GLY A 417 10.44 1.65 -34.66
CA GLY A 417 9.14 2.25 -34.95
C GLY A 417 8.03 1.26 -35.30
N ALA A 418 8.33 -0.04 -35.46
CA ALA A 418 7.33 -1.03 -35.82
C ALA A 418 6.47 -1.46 -34.62
N THR A 419 5.21 -1.80 -34.92
CA THR A 419 4.23 -2.30 -33.94
C THR A 419 3.91 -3.76 -34.22
N TYR A 420 3.91 -4.55 -33.15
CA TYR A 420 3.68 -5.99 -33.15
C TYR A 420 2.45 -6.30 -32.31
N LYS A 421 1.51 -7.05 -32.89
CA LYS A 421 0.36 -7.62 -32.19
C LYS A 421 0.67 -9.08 -31.86
N ILE A 422 0.43 -9.44 -30.61
CA ILE A 422 0.65 -10.78 -30.07
C ILE A 422 -0.67 -11.25 -29.48
N ALA A 423 -1.20 -12.36 -29.99
CA ALA A 423 -2.52 -12.85 -29.60
C ALA A 423 -2.67 -14.37 -29.85
N PRO A 424 -3.65 -15.04 -29.20
CA PRO A 424 -4.03 -16.40 -29.55
C PRO A 424 -4.61 -16.47 -30.96
N ILE A 425 -4.16 -17.43 -31.78
CA ILE A 425 -4.59 -17.57 -33.20
C ILE A 425 -6.05 -18.05 -33.31
N GLU A 426 -6.50 -18.85 -32.34
CA GLU A 426 -7.80 -19.54 -32.41
C GLU A 426 -8.96 -18.74 -31.79
N ARG A 427 -8.68 -17.59 -31.16
CA ARG A 427 -9.73 -16.76 -30.56
C ARG A 427 -10.24 -15.73 -31.55
N LYS A 428 -11.57 -15.64 -31.65
CA LYS A 428 -12.23 -14.48 -32.27
C LYS A 428 -11.89 -13.22 -31.49
N GLU A 429 -11.89 -12.09 -32.19
CA GLU A 429 -11.78 -10.76 -31.59
C GLU A 429 -12.74 -10.64 -30.39
N VAL A 430 -12.17 -10.33 -29.23
CA VAL A 430 -12.93 -9.97 -28.04
C VAL A 430 -13.31 -8.49 -28.21
N LYS A 431 -14.57 -8.14 -27.91
CA LYS A 431 -15.01 -6.73 -27.92
C LYS A 431 -14.01 -5.89 -27.11
N PRO A 432 -13.70 -4.66 -27.55
CA PRO A 432 -12.82 -3.78 -26.81
C PRO A 432 -13.31 -3.68 -25.36
N VAL A 433 -12.42 -3.91 -24.39
CA VAL A 433 -12.63 -3.37 -23.05
C VAL A 433 -12.52 -1.88 -23.25
N MET A 434 -13.65 -1.19 -23.34
CA MET A 434 -13.61 0.27 -23.40
C MET A 434 -12.96 0.74 -22.11
N SER A 435 -11.93 1.57 -22.21
CA SER A 435 -11.56 2.47 -21.11
C SER A 435 -12.87 3.08 -20.62
N PRO A 436 -13.20 3.00 -19.32
CA PRO A 436 -14.43 3.60 -18.83
C PRO A 436 -14.45 5.04 -19.33
N GLY A 437 -15.37 5.34 -20.24
CA GLY A 437 -15.49 6.68 -20.79
C GLY A 437 -15.64 7.63 -19.61
N VAL A 438 -14.97 8.78 -19.69
CA VAL A 438 -15.15 9.89 -18.75
C VAL A 438 -16.65 10.25 -18.80
N GLY A 439 -17.46 9.64 -17.93
CA GLY A 439 -18.92 9.62 -18.07
C GLY A 439 -19.64 8.35 -17.60
N ALA A 440 -18.95 7.24 -17.34
CA ALA A 440 -19.54 6.18 -16.52
C ALA A 440 -19.74 6.76 -15.12
N GLY A 441 -21.00 6.94 -14.69
CA GLY A 441 -21.36 7.56 -13.42
C GLY A 441 -20.44 7.05 -12.30
N THR A 442 -19.94 7.99 -11.48
CA THR A 442 -18.88 7.77 -10.49
C THR A 442 -19.32 6.76 -9.43
N GLN A 443 -19.32 5.47 -9.78
CA GLN A 443 -19.61 4.41 -8.86
C GLN A 443 -18.42 4.32 -7.91
N VAL A 444 -18.71 4.40 -6.61
CA VAL A 444 -17.68 4.21 -5.60
C VAL A 444 -17.14 2.79 -5.73
N LEU A 445 -15.84 2.66 -6.02
CA LEU A 445 -15.22 1.35 -6.11
C LEU A 445 -14.93 0.84 -4.70
N VAL A 446 -15.21 -0.44 -4.47
CA VAL A 446 -15.07 -1.07 -3.17
C VAL A 446 -14.18 -2.30 -3.27
N HIS A 447 -13.13 -2.33 -2.47
CA HIS A 447 -12.31 -3.51 -2.24
C HIS A 447 -12.64 -4.14 -0.89
N THR A 448 -12.84 -5.44 -0.86
CA THR A 448 -13.02 -6.20 0.39
C THR A 448 -11.66 -6.76 0.83
N ALA A 449 -11.18 -6.25 1.96
CA ALA A 449 -9.95 -6.67 2.63
C ALA A 449 -10.01 -8.14 3.07
N LYS A 450 -8.86 -8.74 3.40
CA LYS A 450 -8.80 -10.09 4.00
C LYS A 450 -9.57 -10.19 5.32
N SER A 451 -9.72 -9.08 6.02
CA SER A 451 -10.54 -8.94 7.23
C SER A 451 -12.04 -8.76 6.96
N HIS A 452 -12.48 -8.82 5.69
CA HIS A 452 -13.84 -8.51 5.22
C HIS A 452 -14.27 -7.04 5.34
N ARG A 453 -13.38 -6.16 5.81
CA ARG A 453 -13.56 -4.70 5.79
C ARG A 453 -13.62 -4.17 4.35
N ARG A 454 -14.41 -3.13 4.11
CA ARG A 454 -14.48 -2.45 2.82
C ARG A 454 -13.57 -1.23 2.77
N VAL A 455 -12.84 -1.12 1.68
CA VAL A 455 -11.97 0.00 1.34
C VAL A 455 -12.56 0.70 0.12
N TYR A 456 -12.94 1.97 0.31
CA TYR A 456 -13.70 2.75 -0.67
C TYR A 456 -12.79 3.70 -1.44
N LEU A 457 -12.84 3.65 -2.77
CA LEU A 457 -12.27 4.64 -3.67
C LEU A 457 -13.38 5.56 -4.15
N GLY A 458 -13.46 6.75 -3.53
CA GLY A 458 -14.56 7.69 -3.70
C GLY A 458 -15.53 7.69 -2.51
N LYS A 459 -16.61 8.46 -2.65
CA LYS A 459 -17.63 8.64 -1.62
C LYS A 459 -19.00 8.89 -2.24
N ASP A 460 -20.02 8.27 -1.66
CA ASP A 460 -21.45 8.48 -1.90
C ASP A 460 -22.19 8.72 -0.55
N GLU A 461 -23.51 8.79 -0.58
CA GLU A 461 -24.35 8.96 0.62
C GLU A 461 -24.28 7.81 1.63
N ASN A 462 -23.76 6.64 1.24
CA ASN A 462 -23.67 5.45 2.09
C ASN A 462 -22.26 5.20 2.64
N THR A 463 -21.25 5.75 1.97
CA THR A 463 -19.84 5.46 2.24
C THR A 463 -19.45 5.79 3.68
N ASP A 464 -19.91 6.92 4.23
CA ASP A 464 -19.60 7.29 5.61
C ASP A 464 -20.20 6.29 6.60
N PHE A 465 -21.49 5.97 6.46
CA PHE A 465 -22.17 4.99 7.33
C PHE A 465 -21.39 3.68 7.38
N ILE A 466 -21.01 3.17 6.20
CA ILE A 466 -20.29 1.90 6.13
C ILE A 466 -18.87 2.02 6.69
N ARG A 467 -18.15 3.11 6.42
CA ARG A 467 -16.81 3.34 6.98
C ARG A 467 -16.84 3.41 8.51
N TYR A 468 -17.85 4.03 9.10
CA TYR A 468 -18.05 4.07 10.55
C TYR A 468 -18.44 2.69 11.10
N LEU A 469 -19.33 1.97 10.42
CA LEU A 469 -19.71 0.62 10.81
C LEU A 469 -18.47 -0.27 10.84
N ASP A 470 -17.71 -0.30 9.75
CA ASP A 470 -16.48 -1.08 9.63
C ASP A 470 -15.44 -0.68 10.70
N ASP A 471 -15.29 0.60 11.01
CA ASP A 471 -14.39 1.11 12.07
C ASP A 471 -14.84 0.71 13.49
N PHE A 472 -16.14 0.52 13.71
CA PHE A 472 -16.67 0.03 14.98
C PHE A 472 -16.65 -1.50 15.08
N THR A 473 -16.69 -2.21 13.96
CA THR A 473 -16.91 -3.66 13.95
C THR A 473 -15.79 -4.46 13.31
N HIS A 474 -14.63 -3.88 13.03
CA HIS A 474 -13.42 -4.61 12.64
C HIS A 474 -12.25 -4.18 13.52
N ASP A 475 -11.25 -5.05 13.61
CA ASP A 475 -10.00 -4.69 14.28
C ASP A 475 -9.27 -3.61 13.46
N PHE A 476 -8.57 -2.70 14.14
CA PHE A 476 -7.78 -1.64 13.52
C PHE A 476 -6.34 -1.64 14.04
N TYR A 477 -5.49 -0.76 13.52
CA TYR A 477 -4.13 -0.60 14.01
C TYR A 477 -4.04 0.66 14.86
N ALA A 478 -3.62 0.54 16.13
CA ALA A 478 -3.17 1.68 16.95
C ALA A 478 -1.68 1.49 17.23
N GLY A 479 -0.84 2.40 16.78
CA GLY A 479 0.55 2.01 16.51
C GLY A 479 0.61 0.78 15.59
N GLU A 480 1.59 -0.06 15.81
CA GLU A 480 1.75 -1.31 15.08
C GLU A 480 0.92 -2.47 15.66
N GLN A 481 0.06 -2.17 16.64
CA GLN A 481 -0.73 -3.17 17.32
C GLN A 481 -2.11 -3.26 16.71
N ILE A 482 -2.54 -4.50 16.43
CA ILE A 482 -3.93 -4.78 16.11
C ILE A 482 -4.74 -4.54 17.39
N VAL A 483 -5.53 -3.46 17.40
CA VAL A 483 -6.47 -3.15 18.46
C VAL A 483 -7.82 -3.71 18.07
N SER A 484 -8.19 -4.78 18.77
CA SER A 484 -9.54 -5.30 18.71
C SER A 484 -10.46 -4.44 19.56
N ARG A 485 -11.41 -3.76 18.93
CA ARG A 485 -12.47 -3.09 19.67
C ARG A 485 -13.44 -4.14 20.15
N MET A 486 -13.41 -4.43 21.45
CA MET A 486 -14.36 -5.35 22.05
C MET A 486 -15.75 -4.71 22.00
N THR A 487 -16.54 -5.12 21.01
CA THR A 487 -17.93 -4.70 20.93
C THR A 487 -18.69 -5.34 22.08
N VAL A 488 -19.21 -4.51 22.98
CA VAL A 488 -19.98 -4.96 24.14
C VAL A 488 -21.44 -5.18 23.72
N TYR A 489 -21.99 -4.21 23.00
CA TYR A 489 -23.36 -4.27 22.48
C TYR A 489 -23.44 -3.78 21.03
N LYS A 490 -24.29 -4.45 20.27
CA LYS A 490 -24.81 -4.00 18.97
C LYS A 490 -26.32 -4.06 19.08
N PHE A 491 -27.01 -2.94 18.98
CA PHE A 491 -28.46 -2.86 19.05
C PHE A 491 -29.04 -2.51 17.69
N ASP A 492 -30.03 -3.31 17.27
CA ASP A 492 -30.91 -3.07 16.13
C ASP A 492 -32.30 -2.74 16.67
N PHE A 493 -32.81 -1.55 16.36
CA PHE A 493 -34.09 -1.07 16.88
C PHE A 493 -35.22 -1.46 15.92
N SER A 494 -35.72 -2.69 16.08
CA SER A 494 -36.61 -3.37 15.13
C SER A 494 -37.82 -4.07 15.77
N ARG A 495 -38.68 -4.72 14.96
CA ARG A 495 -39.88 -5.43 15.43
C ARG A 495 -39.61 -6.91 15.71
N GLU A 496 -40.31 -7.44 16.71
CA GLU A 496 -40.19 -8.84 17.17
C GLU A 496 -40.57 -9.90 16.12
N ALA A 497 -41.54 -9.61 15.25
CA ALA A 497 -42.21 -10.60 14.39
C ALA A 497 -41.43 -11.07 13.13
N GLU A 498 -40.21 -10.56 12.89
CA GLU A 498 -39.37 -11.07 11.81
C GLU A 498 -38.85 -12.48 12.14
N ARG A 499 -39.39 -13.49 11.45
CA ARG A 499 -39.20 -14.95 11.68
C ARG A 499 -37.74 -15.45 11.68
N LEU A 500 -36.78 -14.63 11.27
CA LEU A 500 -35.34 -14.89 11.34
C LEU A 500 -34.64 -13.59 11.78
N PRO A 501 -33.45 -13.66 12.42
CA PRO A 501 -32.58 -12.48 12.52
C PRO A 501 -32.44 -11.84 11.15
N LYS A 502 -32.47 -10.50 11.08
CA LYS A 502 -32.15 -9.81 9.82
C LYS A 502 -30.81 -10.32 9.32
N ASP A 503 -30.72 -10.53 8.02
CA ASP A 503 -29.45 -10.90 7.42
C ASP A 503 -28.58 -9.65 7.27
N TYR A 504 -27.70 -9.42 8.24
CA TYR A 504 -26.77 -8.30 8.22
C TYR A 504 -25.59 -8.53 7.26
N SER A 505 -25.44 -9.71 6.64
CA SER A 505 -24.28 -10.02 5.80
C SER A 505 -24.12 -9.09 4.60
N ALA A 506 -25.21 -8.48 4.12
CA ALA A 506 -25.20 -7.49 3.04
C ALA A 506 -24.50 -6.17 3.42
N ILE A 507 -24.43 -5.84 4.72
CA ILE A 507 -23.87 -4.58 5.23
C ILE A 507 -22.76 -4.76 6.24
N LEU A 508 -22.63 -5.93 6.84
CA LEU A 508 -21.55 -6.29 7.74
C LEU A 508 -21.29 -7.78 7.58
N GLU A 509 -20.29 -8.11 6.77
CA GLU A 509 -19.80 -9.48 6.69
C GLU A 509 -19.18 -9.85 8.06
N ARG A 510 -19.41 -11.08 8.51
CA ARG A 510 -19.19 -11.55 9.90
C ARG A 510 -17.88 -11.02 10.52
N GLN A 511 -17.98 -10.22 11.58
CA GLN A 511 -16.81 -9.74 12.34
C GLN A 511 -16.04 -10.91 12.96
N MET A 512 -14.76 -11.00 12.61
CA MET A 512 -13.78 -11.93 13.18
C MET A 512 -12.63 -11.14 13.77
N HIS A 513 -12.35 -11.33 15.05
CA HIS A 513 -11.24 -10.69 15.74
C HIS A 513 -9.95 -11.51 15.57
N GLY A 514 -8.78 -10.90 15.79
CA GLY A 514 -7.43 -11.45 15.54
C GLY A 514 -7.10 -12.87 16.04
N ALA A 515 -7.93 -13.47 16.90
CA ALA A 515 -7.83 -14.88 17.33
C ALA A 515 -8.87 -15.82 16.67
N GLY A 516 -9.52 -15.40 15.58
CA GLY A 516 -10.62 -16.14 14.96
C GLY A 516 -11.90 -16.17 15.79
N LYS A 517 -12.05 -15.26 16.77
CA LYS A 517 -13.25 -15.17 17.62
C LYS A 517 -14.33 -14.36 16.90
N LYS A 518 -15.55 -14.91 16.86
CA LYS A 518 -16.72 -14.21 16.32
C LYS A 518 -17.11 -13.06 17.25
N GLY A 519 -17.25 -11.85 16.72
CA GLY A 519 -17.85 -10.73 17.45
C GLY A 519 -19.34 -10.99 17.76
N PRO A 520 -19.94 -10.29 18.73
CA PRO A 520 -21.36 -10.43 19.02
C PRO A 520 -22.22 -10.02 17.83
N ASP A 521 -23.39 -10.65 17.73
CA ASP A 521 -24.42 -10.29 16.75
C ASP A 521 -25.29 -9.13 17.26
N PHE A 522 -26.11 -8.55 16.39
CA PHE A 522 -27.06 -7.50 16.77
C PHE A 522 -28.15 -8.06 17.70
N ARG A 523 -28.31 -7.43 18.86
CA ARG A 523 -29.43 -7.62 19.77
C ARG A 523 -30.59 -6.74 19.32
N ARG A 524 -31.77 -7.33 19.23
CA ARG A 524 -32.98 -6.60 18.87
C ARG A 524 -33.54 -5.84 20.06
N VAL A 525 -33.91 -4.58 19.83
CA VAL A 525 -34.65 -3.75 20.77
C VAL A 525 -35.98 -3.41 20.11
N THR A 526 -37.08 -3.80 20.74
CA THR A 526 -38.43 -3.55 20.26
C THR A 526 -39.05 -2.37 21.01
N VAL A 527 -40.19 -1.87 20.54
CA VAL A 527 -40.97 -0.85 21.28
C VAL A 527 -41.39 -1.33 22.68
N GLY A 528 -41.47 -2.65 22.90
CA GLY A 528 -41.82 -3.25 24.21
C GLY A 528 -40.62 -3.61 25.09
N SER A 529 -39.39 -3.31 24.65
CA SER A 529 -38.17 -3.67 25.38
C SER A 529 -37.90 -2.71 26.55
N LEU A 530 -38.73 -2.76 27.59
CA LEU A 530 -38.56 -1.98 28.82
C LEU A 530 -37.27 -2.41 29.55
N TYR A 531 -36.53 -1.43 30.06
CA TYR A 531 -35.32 -1.66 30.84
C TYR A 531 -35.61 -2.49 32.09
N SER A 532 -34.75 -3.48 32.34
CA SER A 532 -34.70 -4.19 33.62
C SER A 532 -33.24 -4.52 33.98
N PRO A 533 -32.85 -4.46 35.26
CA PRO A 533 -31.50 -4.83 35.70
C PRO A 533 -31.10 -6.27 35.37
N GLN A 534 -32.08 -7.16 35.15
CA GLN A 534 -31.82 -8.56 34.76
C GLN A 534 -31.39 -8.69 33.29
N VAL A 535 -31.92 -7.84 32.42
CA VAL A 535 -31.57 -7.80 30.99
C VAL A 535 -30.36 -6.89 30.75
N GLY A 536 -30.24 -5.84 31.55
CA GLY A 536 -29.14 -4.87 31.51
C GLY A 536 -29.24 -3.85 30.38
N PHE A 537 -30.35 -3.80 29.64
CA PHE A 537 -30.64 -2.75 28.68
C PHE A 537 -32.14 -2.64 28.40
N GLY A 538 -32.58 -1.50 27.87
CA GLY A 538 -33.95 -1.28 27.41
C GLY A 538 -34.38 0.18 27.47
N TRP A 539 -35.64 0.44 27.11
CA TRP A 539 -36.26 1.75 27.20
C TRP A 539 -36.63 2.09 28.63
N GLU A 540 -36.48 3.35 29.02
CA GLU A 540 -37.02 3.84 30.30
C GLU A 540 -38.55 3.81 30.32
N ARG A 541 -39.16 4.18 29.19
CA ARG A 541 -40.61 4.20 28.97
C ARG A 541 -40.93 3.58 27.63
N VAL A 542 -42.00 2.81 27.55
CA VAL A 542 -42.45 2.16 26.30
C VAL A 542 -43.70 2.81 25.73
N GLU A 543 -44.32 3.71 26.49
CA GLU A 543 -45.44 4.53 26.07
C GLU A 543 -44.99 5.47 24.94
N ASP A 544 -45.86 5.68 23.95
CA ASP A 544 -45.64 6.56 22.79
C ASP A 544 -44.48 6.19 21.85
N LEU A 545 -43.86 5.01 22.03
CA LEU A 545 -42.90 4.47 21.08
C LEU A 545 -43.60 3.85 19.88
N THR A 546 -43.13 4.21 18.70
CA THR A 546 -43.61 3.70 17.42
C THR A 546 -42.49 2.99 16.68
N TYR A 547 -42.86 2.07 15.80
CA TYR A 547 -41.95 1.36 14.91
C TYR A 547 -42.34 1.63 13.47
N ALA A 548 -41.35 1.87 12.62
CA ALA A 548 -41.53 1.97 11.18
C ALA A 548 -40.42 1.22 10.45
N ASP A 549 -40.78 0.56 9.35
CA ASP A 549 -39.85 -0.11 8.42
C ASP A 549 -40.15 0.34 6.99
N ARG A 550 -39.13 0.90 6.34
CA ARG A 550 -39.17 1.40 4.97
C ARG A 550 -38.67 0.38 3.96
N GLY A 551 -38.09 -0.73 4.41
CA GLY A 551 -37.49 -1.77 3.57
C GLY A 551 -36.15 -1.41 2.93
N MET A 552 -35.68 -0.17 3.07
CA MET A 552 -34.54 0.42 2.36
C MET A 552 -33.79 1.40 3.28
N PRO A 553 -32.48 1.66 3.11
CA PRO A 553 -31.61 1.10 2.07
C PRO A 553 -31.01 -0.27 2.43
N ASP A 554 -31.00 -0.64 3.71
CA ASP A 554 -30.37 -1.88 4.17
C ASP A 554 -30.91 -2.34 5.54
N PRO A 555 -30.53 -3.53 6.04
CA PRO A 555 -31.07 -4.09 7.28
C PRO A 555 -30.91 -3.25 8.56
N LEU A 556 -29.89 -2.38 8.68
CA LEU A 556 -29.69 -1.53 9.86
C LEU A 556 -30.32 -0.15 9.71
N ARG A 557 -30.58 0.31 8.48
CA ARG A 557 -31.13 1.64 8.22
C ARG A 557 -32.60 1.61 7.76
N ARG A 558 -33.13 0.44 7.39
CA ARG A 558 -34.50 0.30 6.88
C ARG A 558 -35.58 0.65 7.89
N ASP A 559 -35.32 0.42 9.16
CA ASP A 559 -36.29 0.56 10.21
C ASP A 559 -35.71 1.26 11.43
N PHE A 560 -36.61 1.73 12.27
CA PHE A 560 -36.28 2.50 13.46
C PHE A 560 -37.42 2.44 14.46
N ILE A 561 -37.06 2.72 15.71
CA ILE A 561 -38.02 3.12 16.74
C ILE A 561 -38.02 4.63 16.85
N ALA A 562 -39.20 5.21 17.03
CA ALA A 562 -39.40 6.65 17.09
C ALA A 562 -40.34 7.06 18.21
N GLY A 563 -40.14 8.27 18.76
CA GLY A 563 -40.99 8.84 19.81
C GLY A 563 -41.21 10.34 19.62
N HIS A 564 -42.38 10.81 20.06
CA HIS A 564 -42.75 12.24 19.99
C HIS A 564 -42.41 13.04 21.25
N GLN A 565 -42.08 12.35 22.34
CA GLN A 565 -41.69 12.93 23.62
C GLN A 565 -40.27 12.48 23.96
N PRO A 566 -39.49 13.27 24.73
CA PRO A 566 -38.18 12.87 25.19
C PRO A 566 -38.23 11.49 25.87
N ASN A 567 -37.32 10.59 25.55
CA ASN A 567 -37.23 9.26 26.18
C ASN A 567 -35.78 8.84 26.34
N SER A 568 -35.50 7.81 27.12
CA SER A 568 -34.14 7.32 27.34
C SER A 568 -33.99 5.84 27.02
N PHE A 569 -32.91 5.49 26.33
CA PHE A 569 -32.42 4.13 26.25
C PHE A 569 -31.33 3.92 27.31
N ILE A 570 -31.51 2.91 28.15
CA ILE A 570 -30.65 2.60 29.29
C ILE A 570 -29.86 1.34 28.97
N VAL A 571 -28.55 1.34 29.29
CA VAL A 571 -27.67 0.18 29.13
C VAL A 571 -26.66 0.10 30.27
N ASP A 572 -26.54 -1.07 30.88
CA ASP A 572 -25.60 -1.36 31.96
C ASP A 572 -24.21 -1.62 31.39
N LEU A 573 -23.24 -0.86 31.89
CA LEU A 573 -21.84 -0.91 31.48
C LEU A 573 -20.95 -0.94 32.73
N VAL A 574 -19.86 -1.71 32.64
CA VAL A 574 -18.82 -1.69 33.67
C VAL A 574 -17.93 -0.46 33.53
N ALA A 575 -17.17 -0.11 34.56
CA ALA A 575 -16.17 0.95 34.49
C ALA A 575 -15.21 0.76 33.30
N GLY A 576 -14.87 1.86 32.64
CA GLY A 576 -13.97 1.87 31.49
C GLY A 576 -14.23 3.01 30.50
N GLN A 577 -13.45 3.00 29.42
CA GLN A 577 -13.59 3.94 28.31
C GLN A 577 -14.39 3.30 27.18
N TYR A 578 -15.35 4.03 26.64
CA TYR A 578 -16.24 3.54 25.59
C TYR A 578 -16.27 4.48 24.40
N ARG A 579 -16.57 3.93 23.24
CA ARG A 579 -16.99 4.67 22.05
C ARG A 579 -18.37 4.18 21.65
N ILE A 580 -19.27 5.11 21.38
CA ILE A 580 -20.64 4.80 20.96
C ILE A 580 -20.86 5.28 19.53
N LEU A 581 -21.36 4.40 18.68
CA LEU A 581 -21.85 4.73 17.35
C LEU A 581 -23.36 4.86 17.40
N PHE A 582 -23.86 5.98 16.91
CA PHE A 582 -25.28 6.30 16.82
C PHE A 582 -25.69 6.39 15.35
N VAL A 583 -26.77 5.68 14.98
CA VAL A 583 -27.35 5.70 13.64
C VAL A 583 -28.81 6.13 13.73
N SER A 584 -29.15 7.22 13.04
CA SER A 584 -30.49 7.81 13.05
C SER A 584 -30.84 8.44 11.71
N GLY A 585 -31.98 8.03 11.14
CA GLY A 585 -32.50 8.53 9.88
C GLY A 585 -33.80 7.86 9.45
N ASP A 586 -34.34 8.33 8.33
CA ASP A 586 -35.53 7.78 7.68
C ASP A 586 -35.42 7.98 6.17
N ALA A 587 -35.67 6.92 5.41
CA ALA A 587 -35.67 6.97 3.95
C ALA A 587 -36.77 7.90 3.41
N GLU A 588 -37.88 8.06 4.14
CA GLU A 588 -39.09 8.72 3.64
C GLU A 588 -39.33 10.13 4.18
N ALA A 589 -38.71 10.51 5.30
CA ALA A 589 -38.93 11.78 5.98
C ALA A 589 -37.64 12.38 6.56
N GLY A 590 -37.70 13.67 6.91
CA GLY A 590 -36.63 14.35 7.65
C GLY A 590 -36.35 13.73 9.03
N ASN A 591 -35.27 14.16 9.65
CA ASN A 591 -34.82 13.66 10.95
C ASN A 591 -34.31 14.80 11.82
N ASP A 592 -34.78 14.86 13.07
CA ASP A 592 -34.43 15.90 14.04
C ASP A 592 -34.06 15.26 15.38
N THR A 593 -33.49 14.05 15.34
CA THR A 593 -33.05 13.35 16.55
C THR A 593 -31.86 14.05 17.18
N GLN A 594 -31.99 14.41 18.45
CA GLN A 594 -30.92 14.72 19.36
C GLN A 594 -30.69 13.52 20.27
N LEU A 595 -29.43 13.14 20.49
CA LEU A 595 -29.05 12.15 21.49
C LEU A 595 -28.09 12.78 22.51
N LYS A 596 -28.43 12.69 23.79
CA LYS A 596 -27.65 13.24 24.92
C LYS A 596 -27.32 12.15 25.94
N ASN A 597 -26.08 12.12 26.42
CA ASN A 597 -25.75 11.36 27.64
C ASN A 597 -25.78 12.27 28.87
N HIS A 598 -26.19 11.71 30.02
CA HIS A 598 -26.26 12.44 31.30
C HIS A 598 -25.18 11.99 32.29
N LEU A 599 -23.95 11.80 31.81
CA LEU A 599 -22.83 11.48 32.69
C LEU A 599 -22.10 12.76 33.10
N PRO A 600 -22.04 13.08 34.41
CA PRO A 600 -21.30 14.25 34.89
C PRO A 600 -19.86 14.24 34.39
N GLY A 601 -19.44 15.32 33.72
CA GLY A 601 -18.09 15.47 33.18
C GLY A 601 -17.78 14.68 31.88
N SER A 602 -18.75 13.95 31.32
CA SER A 602 -18.64 13.26 30.02
C SER A 602 -19.83 13.56 29.09
N GLU A 603 -20.53 14.66 29.35
CA GLU A 603 -21.73 15.08 28.63
C GLU A 603 -21.41 15.27 27.14
N CYS A 604 -22.19 14.60 26.30
CA CYS A 604 -22.10 14.72 24.85
C CYS A 604 -23.50 14.84 24.28
N THR A 605 -23.66 15.70 23.27
CA THR A 605 -24.90 15.85 22.51
C THR A 605 -24.59 15.69 21.03
N VAL A 606 -25.31 14.77 20.39
CA VAL A 606 -25.22 14.51 18.94
C VAL A 606 -26.54 14.90 18.29
N PHE A 607 -26.47 15.56 17.14
CA PHE A 607 -27.63 15.98 16.37
C PHE A 607 -27.66 15.27 15.03
N SER A 608 -28.84 14.78 14.66
CA SER A 608 -29.10 14.34 13.31
C SER A 608 -29.31 15.51 12.35
N ARG A 609 -29.06 15.27 11.06
CA ARG A 609 -29.35 16.24 10.00
C ARG A 609 -30.78 16.08 9.50
N ASP A 610 -31.50 17.19 9.41
CA ASP A 610 -32.86 17.21 8.84
C ASP A 610 -32.82 17.14 7.31
N ARG A 611 -32.67 15.92 6.81
CA ARG A 611 -32.68 15.61 5.38
C ARG A 611 -33.30 14.24 5.14
N LYS A 612 -34.39 14.21 4.36
CA LYS A 612 -35.02 12.98 3.89
C LYS A 612 -34.00 12.08 3.19
N GLY A 613 -34.00 10.78 3.51
CA GLY A 613 -33.09 9.79 2.93
C GLY A 613 -31.69 9.82 3.53
N TRP A 614 -31.39 10.74 4.44
CA TRP A 614 -30.09 10.83 5.08
C TRP A 614 -30.09 10.08 6.42
N PHE A 615 -29.03 9.33 6.66
CA PHE A 615 -28.80 8.63 7.93
C PHE A 615 -27.58 9.26 8.61
N THR A 616 -27.83 9.92 9.73
CA THR A 616 -26.75 10.43 10.58
C THR A 616 -26.06 9.25 11.21
N THR A 617 -24.75 9.16 11.02
CA THR A 617 -23.89 8.12 11.59
C THR A 617 -22.71 8.82 12.25
N GLU A 618 -22.75 8.92 13.57
CA GLU A 618 -21.83 9.73 14.36
C GLU A 618 -21.34 8.94 15.56
N SER A 619 -20.12 9.23 16.00
CA SER A 619 -19.50 8.53 17.12
C SER A 619 -19.02 9.48 18.20
N PHE A 620 -19.16 9.11 19.46
CA PHE A 620 -18.72 9.91 20.59
C PHE A 620 -18.10 9.05 21.70
N PRO A 621 -17.09 9.57 22.42
CA PRO A 621 -16.47 8.86 23.54
C PRO A 621 -17.31 9.00 24.82
N ILE A 622 -17.18 8.02 25.71
CA ILE A 622 -17.73 8.04 27.07
C ILE A 622 -16.68 7.50 28.04
N GLN A 623 -16.55 8.15 29.20
CA GLN A 623 -15.77 7.65 30.33
C GLN A 623 -16.69 7.26 31.48
N LEU A 624 -16.57 6.02 31.96
CA LEU A 624 -17.20 5.57 33.20
C LEU A 624 -16.14 5.31 34.26
N THR A 625 -16.31 5.91 35.44
CA THR A 625 -15.42 5.72 36.60
C THR A 625 -15.82 4.54 37.47
N GLU A 626 -17.07 4.09 37.36
CA GLU A 626 -17.66 2.97 38.11
C GLU A 626 -18.67 2.23 37.24
N ASP A 627 -19.05 1.02 37.67
CA ASP A 627 -20.10 0.23 37.02
C ASP A 627 -21.44 0.96 37.17
N THR A 628 -22.09 1.29 36.05
CA THR A 628 -23.31 2.12 36.07
C THR A 628 -24.19 1.90 34.84
N SER A 629 -25.43 2.36 34.93
CA SER A 629 -26.37 2.37 33.81
C SER A 629 -26.21 3.66 33.01
N LEU A 630 -25.69 3.55 31.79
CA LEU A 630 -25.63 4.66 30.87
C LEU A 630 -27.03 5.00 30.34
N ARG A 631 -27.45 6.25 30.57
CA ARG A 631 -28.71 6.80 30.08
C ARG A 631 -28.47 7.66 28.84
N LEU A 632 -29.02 7.23 27.71
CA LEU A 632 -28.99 7.94 26.43
C LEU A 632 -30.37 8.55 26.17
N GLU A 633 -30.52 9.85 26.42
CA GLU A 633 -31.75 10.58 26.16
C GLU A 633 -31.87 10.93 24.68
N LEU A 634 -33.05 10.69 24.10
CA LEU A 634 -33.43 11.01 22.74
C LEU A 634 -34.54 12.07 22.78
N ASP A 635 -34.37 13.12 21.97
CA ASP A 635 -35.34 14.21 21.84
C ASP A 635 -35.42 14.74 20.39
N SER A 636 -36.45 15.51 20.06
CA SER A 636 -36.59 16.27 18.81
C SER A 636 -36.76 17.77 19.10
N PRO A 637 -35.65 18.48 19.38
CA PRO A 637 -35.70 19.82 19.95
C PRO A 637 -36.27 20.88 19.00
N CYS A 638 -36.23 20.65 17.68
CA CYS A 638 -36.81 21.57 16.70
C CYS A 638 -38.27 21.22 16.34
N GLY A 639 -38.84 20.16 16.92
CA GLY A 639 -40.24 19.76 16.74
C GLY A 639 -40.60 19.39 15.30
N ARG A 640 -39.63 18.98 14.48
CA ARG A 640 -39.83 18.71 13.04
C ARG A 640 -40.37 17.30 12.75
N GLY A 641 -40.59 16.50 13.79
CA GLY A 641 -41.08 15.13 13.72
C GLY A 641 -40.76 14.38 15.01
N PRO A 642 -41.03 13.07 15.08
CA PRO A 642 -40.51 12.27 16.18
C PRO A 642 -38.99 12.09 16.04
N TRP A 643 -38.29 11.95 17.16
CA TRP A 643 -36.92 11.42 17.14
C TRP A 643 -36.95 9.98 16.65
N LYS A 644 -35.84 9.50 16.08
CA LYS A 644 -35.71 8.20 15.42
C LYS A 644 -34.39 7.55 15.80
N LEU A 645 -34.39 6.26 16.09
CA LEU A 645 -33.19 5.50 16.38
C LEU A 645 -33.21 4.19 15.58
N ASN A 646 -32.19 3.98 14.76
CA ASN A 646 -32.05 2.78 13.92
C ASN A 646 -31.10 1.77 14.57
N ALA A 647 -29.91 2.21 14.96
CA ALA A 647 -28.89 1.34 15.54
C ALA A 647 -28.00 2.06 16.56
N LEU A 648 -27.47 1.28 17.51
CA LEU A 648 -26.50 1.73 18.51
C LEU A 648 -25.41 0.67 18.68
N ILE A 649 -24.13 1.03 18.55
CA ILE A 649 -23.00 0.12 18.79
C ILE A 649 -22.11 0.68 19.89
N ILE A 650 -21.76 -0.15 20.88
CA ILE A 650 -20.98 0.25 22.05
C ILE A 650 -19.72 -0.61 22.10
N ASN A 651 -18.56 0.03 21.95
CA ASN A 651 -17.25 -0.61 22.05
C ASN A 651 -16.54 -0.17 23.32
N LYS A 652 -15.95 -1.13 24.06
CA LYS A 652 -15.00 -0.82 25.12
C LYS A 652 -13.62 -0.58 24.49
N VAL A 653 -12.99 0.52 24.84
CA VAL A 653 -11.70 0.99 24.29
C VAL A 653 -10.56 0.71 25.27
N ALA A 654 -10.76 0.94 26.57
CA ALA A 654 -9.81 0.66 27.65
C ALA A 654 -10.53 0.28 28.94
#